data_AF-A0A1V8TMB6-F1
#
_entry.id   AF-A0A1V8TMB6-F1
#
_cell.length_a   1.000
_cell.length_b   1.000
_cell.length_c   1.000
_cell.angle_alpha   90.00
_cell.angle_beta   90.00
_cell.angle_gamma   90.00
#
_symmetry.space_group_name_H-M   'P 1'
#
loop_
_entity.id
_entity.type
_entity.pdbx_description
1 polymer ?
#
loop_
_entity_poly.entity_id
_entity_poly.type
_entity_poly.pdbx_seq_one_letter_code
_entity_poly.pdbx_strand_id
1 'polypeptide(L)'
;MVACERQVPAPALITQLLNEAMWQIAQPLAVSPLKDVTHQETAIISILSFMAEHKPALQIDRQGYRAVIRMQLAQPKTESERKWAALKALSWPPWKEDRTAMDSEIGPEQGISRAGTTLRRMQEAGYALEGWDRVAMIYSGWDTDNTPTIQRRSRHMPLEVDSWNEAQYIWAARIECTRTAQEAWACFEAAEAARVRPTKPMLLAIVQKLHGEEQRLAVAQKPEHINPFARDMFAGDSSAVEAPPPSTHQHTFTRTPPPKMHDFYERCTKHGLHFKGLALAYLVANAKSHQVGIRYLRSAENAYAGIMQMLRASSGPDAFEVPGFLLGAYVALLAKPYTNIRINTSVNSGWLLPPSDKVQVMTLHPRSSLVRAVSLLLRSKTVNMQAYAVLLRAFGRISLTERSYILRHDVVESSAPFGAEMKVLTAYRLTHYVLDLLTSKGRDPDVPIVLHLCYATENTALACWRVLAAKQSSLPDDAKHSAAPAPLVTAETEDVLKSLLPVQYLVSHFQTLTGTEPSSSHAPVPPDSARGSTSPSELDVPSLPRLLNVPSPAVLHAYIRALGWHGAHDQIHATLQFIETYADELAEQRAKDRGGEEHWRLCIIAARVFLEREWLLDVWSEMPSPEETTPLDQFVQSATVEMIAKCKTIADKSFGGWPTDEEVEAYVRKGWDRFGAVLHQNSYDEVEVNAESDV
;
A
#
# COMPACT_ATOMS: atom_id res chain seq x y z
N MET A 1 -50.89 -13.94 28.80
CA MET A 1 -50.09 -12.69 28.79
C MET A 1 -49.28 -12.65 30.07
N VAL A 2 -48.05 -13.16 30.03
CA VAL A 2 -47.05 -12.91 31.08
C VAL A 2 -45.91 -12.24 30.34
N ALA A 3 -45.84 -10.92 30.48
CA ALA A 3 -44.72 -10.15 29.95
C ALA A 3 -43.48 -10.63 30.70
N CYS A 4 -42.59 -11.31 29.98
CA CYS A 4 -41.27 -11.65 30.46
C CYS A 4 -40.51 -10.31 30.55
N GLU A 5 -40.54 -9.67 31.72
CA GLU A 5 -39.67 -8.55 32.04
C GLU A 5 -38.22 -9.04 31.87
N ARG A 6 -37.61 -8.71 30.73
CA ARG A 6 -36.17 -8.85 30.54
C ARG A 6 -35.52 -8.00 31.64
N GLN A 7 -34.92 -8.65 32.64
CA GLN A 7 -34.08 -7.99 33.62
C GLN A 7 -33.05 -7.13 32.87
N VAL A 8 -33.23 -5.82 32.92
CA VAL A 8 -32.28 -4.87 32.34
C VAL A 8 -30.96 -5.09 33.11
N PRO A 9 -29.83 -5.37 32.43
CA PRO A 9 -28.56 -5.58 33.10
C PRO A 9 -28.21 -4.38 33.97
N ALA A 10 -27.58 -4.62 35.11
CA ALA A 10 -27.22 -3.56 36.05
C ALA A 10 -26.43 -2.44 35.32
N PRO A 11 -26.70 -1.14 35.58
CA PRO A 11 -26.05 -0.03 34.87
C PRO A 11 -24.51 -0.09 34.88
N ALA A 12 -23.92 -0.67 35.93
CA ALA A 12 -22.49 -0.90 36.03
C ALA A 12 -21.95 -1.89 34.98
N LEU A 13 -22.68 -2.97 34.70
CA LEU A 13 -22.30 -3.95 33.68
C LEU A 13 -22.37 -3.35 32.29
N ILE A 14 -23.43 -2.58 31.99
CA ILE A 14 -23.57 -1.89 30.69
C ILE A 14 -22.40 -0.92 30.50
N THR A 15 -22.06 -0.15 31.54
CA THR A 15 -20.92 0.78 31.51
C THR A 15 -19.62 0.06 31.19
N GLN A 16 -19.33 -1.06 31.87
CA GLN A 16 -18.13 -1.85 31.63
C GLN A 16 -18.07 -2.39 30.19
N LEU A 17 -19.18 -2.97 29.70
CA LEU A 17 -19.25 -3.54 28.36
C LEU A 17 -19.06 -2.48 27.26
N LEU A 18 -19.60 -1.27 27.43
CA LEU A 18 -19.43 -0.19 26.47
C LEU A 18 -18.00 0.34 26.43
N ASN A 19 -17.35 0.50 27.60
CA ASN A 19 -15.94 0.90 27.67
C ASN A 19 -15.01 -0.18 27.08
N GLU A 20 -15.31 -1.46 27.30
CA GLU A 20 -14.59 -2.57 26.68
C GLU A 20 -14.79 -2.58 25.16
N ALA A 21 -16.02 -2.39 24.68
CA ALA A 21 -16.33 -2.29 23.26
C ALA A 21 -15.56 -1.14 22.59
N MET A 22 -15.53 0.05 23.19
CA MET A 22 -14.74 1.19 22.69
C MET A 22 -13.25 0.82 22.55
N TRP A 23 -12.68 0.13 23.54
CA TRP A 23 -11.27 -0.28 23.49
C TRP A 23 -10.97 -1.29 22.40
N GLN A 24 -11.88 -2.23 22.12
CA GLN A 24 -11.73 -3.18 21.03
C GLN A 24 -11.88 -2.47 19.66
N ILE A 25 -12.85 -1.57 19.53
CA ILE A 25 -13.05 -0.78 18.31
C ILE A 25 -11.83 0.10 18.03
N ALA A 26 -11.19 0.66 19.05
CA ALA A 26 -10.03 1.53 18.92
C ALA A 26 -8.72 0.79 18.53
N GLN A 27 -8.72 -0.54 18.42
CA GLN A 27 -7.53 -1.29 18.03
C GLN A 27 -7.10 -1.00 16.59
N PRO A 28 -5.80 -1.07 16.24
CA PRO A 28 -5.34 -0.85 14.87
C PRO A 28 -6.01 -1.81 13.88
N LEU A 29 -6.63 -1.27 12.84
CA LEU A 29 -7.27 -2.06 11.78
C LEU A 29 -6.24 -2.80 10.92
N ALA A 30 -6.59 -3.99 10.45
CA ALA A 30 -5.66 -4.87 9.73
C ALA A 30 -5.31 -4.38 8.31
N VAL A 31 -6.24 -3.72 7.62
CA VAL A 31 -6.11 -3.34 6.20
C VAL A 31 -5.45 -1.97 6.06
N SER A 32 -6.14 -0.90 6.46
CA SER A 32 -5.62 0.47 6.39
C SER A 32 -5.77 1.23 7.71
N PRO A 33 -4.90 0.95 8.72
CA PRO A 33 -5.08 1.43 10.10
C PRO A 33 -5.13 2.95 10.28
N LEU A 34 -4.62 3.73 9.32
CA LEU A 34 -4.68 5.21 9.37
C LEU A 34 -5.77 5.82 8.48
N LYS A 35 -6.29 5.09 7.48
CA LYS A 35 -7.31 5.61 6.56
C LYS A 35 -8.71 5.34 7.11
N ASP A 36 -8.89 4.16 7.68
CA ASP A 36 -10.20 3.65 8.10
C ASP A 36 -10.60 4.10 9.51
N VAL A 37 -9.80 5.00 10.13
CA VAL A 37 -10.03 5.56 11.47
C VAL A 37 -11.37 6.32 11.54
N THR A 38 -11.85 6.86 10.42
CA THR A 38 -13.16 7.52 10.32
C THR A 38 -14.33 6.60 10.71
N HIS A 39 -14.24 5.31 10.36
CA HIS A 39 -15.23 4.32 10.78
C HIS A 39 -15.15 4.05 12.29
N GLN A 40 -13.94 3.98 12.84
CA GLN A 40 -13.73 3.82 14.29
C GLN A 40 -14.28 5.02 15.07
N GLU A 41 -14.05 6.23 14.55
CA GLU A 41 -14.57 7.48 15.10
C GLU A 41 -16.10 7.49 15.14
N THR A 42 -16.74 7.19 14.02
CA THR A 42 -18.20 7.13 13.95
C THR A 42 -18.77 6.15 14.97
N ALA A 43 -18.21 4.94 15.05
CA ALA A 43 -18.65 3.92 16.01
C ALA A 43 -18.44 4.34 17.47
N ILE A 44 -17.28 4.92 17.82
CA ILE A 44 -16.99 5.37 19.18
C ILE A 44 -17.88 6.56 19.56
N ILE A 45 -18.11 7.51 18.65
CA ILE A 45 -19.02 8.65 18.90
C ILE A 45 -20.44 8.16 19.17
N SER A 46 -20.96 7.20 18.41
CA SER A 46 -22.28 6.63 18.66
C SER A 46 -22.39 5.99 20.05
N ILE A 47 -21.35 5.29 20.51
CA ILE A 47 -21.30 4.73 21.87
C ILE A 47 -21.28 5.84 22.92
N LEU A 48 -20.45 6.88 22.73
CA LEU A 48 -20.35 8.00 23.66
C LEU A 48 -21.66 8.78 23.76
N SER A 49 -22.34 9.04 22.65
CA SER A 49 -23.67 9.67 22.63
C SER A 49 -24.69 8.82 23.40
N PHE A 50 -24.72 7.51 23.15
CA PHE A 50 -25.59 6.60 23.89
C PHE A 50 -25.32 6.62 25.41
N MET A 51 -24.04 6.63 25.81
CA MET A 51 -23.65 6.71 27.22
C MET A 51 -24.09 8.03 27.88
N ALA A 52 -24.00 9.14 27.15
CA ALA A 52 -24.38 10.47 27.63
C ALA A 52 -25.90 10.66 27.72
N GLU A 53 -26.67 10.10 26.80
CA GLU A 53 -28.14 10.22 26.75
C GLU A 53 -28.85 9.30 27.75
N HIS A 54 -28.20 8.21 28.19
CA HIS A 54 -28.74 7.29 29.18
C HIS A 54 -29.01 8.00 30.53
N LYS A 55 -30.07 7.56 31.25
CA LYS A 55 -30.45 8.11 32.56
C LYS A 55 -30.41 7.01 33.63
N PRO A 56 -29.48 7.05 34.62
CA PRO A 56 -28.40 8.04 34.80
C PRO A 56 -27.30 7.92 33.75
N ALA A 57 -26.56 9.01 33.50
CA ALA A 57 -25.49 9.04 32.51
C ALA A 57 -24.41 8.00 32.85
N LEU A 58 -24.05 7.18 31.86
CA LEU A 58 -23.03 6.15 32.00
C LEU A 58 -21.65 6.81 31.95
N GLN A 59 -20.76 6.42 32.86
CA GLN A 59 -19.44 7.05 33.01
C GLN A 59 -18.40 6.44 32.08
N ILE A 60 -17.49 7.27 31.59
CA ILE A 60 -16.32 6.81 30.84
C ILE A 60 -15.23 6.42 31.85
N ASP A 61 -14.73 5.20 31.77
CA ASP A 61 -13.63 4.74 32.61
C ASP A 61 -12.26 5.00 31.97
N ARG A 62 -11.18 4.64 32.66
CA ARG A 62 -9.82 4.75 32.14
C ARG A 62 -9.68 4.09 30.76
N GLN A 63 -10.27 2.91 30.56
CA GLN A 63 -10.18 2.15 29.31
C GLN A 63 -10.92 2.86 28.17
N GLY A 64 -12.09 3.44 28.45
CA GLY A 64 -12.83 4.29 27.52
C GLY A 64 -12.05 5.54 27.12
N TYR A 65 -11.44 6.26 28.07
CA TYR A 65 -10.56 7.39 27.76
C TYR A 65 -9.39 6.96 26.87
N ARG A 66 -8.71 5.87 27.21
CA ARG A 66 -7.60 5.33 26.40
C ARG A 66 -8.03 4.93 24.99
N ALA A 67 -9.25 4.40 24.82
CA ALA A 67 -9.81 4.08 23.51
C ALA A 67 -9.96 5.34 22.65
N VAL A 68 -10.56 6.40 23.20
CA VAL A 68 -10.72 7.69 22.51
C VAL A 68 -9.35 8.31 22.18
N ILE A 69 -8.41 8.29 23.12
CA ILE A 69 -7.04 8.81 22.91
C ILE A 69 -6.34 8.06 21.78
N ARG A 70 -6.37 6.71 21.78
CA ARG A 70 -5.75 5.90 20.72
C ARG A 70 -6.33 6.24 19.34
N MET A 71 -7.65 6.35 19.24
CA MET A 71 -8.33 6.74 18.00
C MET A 71 -7.89 8.15 17.56
N GLN A 72 -7.91 9.14 18.45
CA GLN A 72 -7.49 10.51 18.13
C GLN A 72 -6.03 10.60 17.67
N LEU A 73 -5.14 9.77 18.23
CA LEU A 73 -3.74 9.68 17.79
C LEU A 73 -3.57 9.09 16.37
N ALA A 74 -4.55 8.34 15.85
CA ALA A 74 -4.52 7.80 14.50
C ALA A 74 -5.08 8.77 13.44
N GLN A 75 -5.88 9.76 13.87
CA GLN A 75 -6.54 10.74 12.99
C GLN A 75 -5.57 11.75 12.37
N PRO A 76 -5.95 12.37 11.23
CA PRO A 76 -5.21 13.52 10.69
C PRO A 76 -5.21 14.70 11.69
N LYS A 77 -4.17 15.54 11.60
CA LYS A 77 -4.09 16.77 12.39
C LYS A 77 -5.24 17.72 12.04
N THR A 78 -5.84 18.34 13.05
CA THR A 78 -6.81 19.43 12.84
C THR A 78 -6.14 20.67 12.27
N GLU A 79 -6.92 21.64 11.80
CA GLU A 79 -6.37 22.90 11.32
C GLU A 79 -5.59 23.65 12.42
N SER A 80 -6.07 23.63 13.67
CA SER A 80 -5.35 24.19 14.81
C SER A 80 -4.03 23.47 15.10
N GLU A 81 -4.03 22.14 15.06
CA GLU A 81 -2.81 21.33 15.24
C GLU A 81 -1.82 21.55 14.10
N ARG A 82 -2.29 21.78 12.87
CA ARG A 82 -1.44 22.13 11.72
C ARG A 82 -0.81 23.52 11.89
N LYS A 83 -1.59 24.52 12.33
CA LYS A 83 -1.07 25.86 12.66
C LYS A 83 0.02 25.77 13.73
N TRP A 84 -0.23 25.03 14.81
CA TRP A 84 0.78 24.80 15.83
C TRP A 84 2.03 24.06 15.31
N ALA A 85 1.84 23.03 14.48
CA ALA A 85 2.94 22.30 13.87
C ALA A 85 3.82 23.18 12.98
N ALA A 86 3.24 24.15 12.28
CA ALA A 86 3.96 25.11 11.45
C ALA A 86 4.85 26.08 12.27
N LEU A 87 4.47 26.36 13.52
CA LEU A 87 5.21 27.27 14.41
C LEU A 87 6.31 26.58 15.22
N LYS A 88 6.50 25.25 15.08
CA LYS A 88 7.56 24.54 15.78
C LYS A 88 8.93 24.91 15.19
N ALA A 89 9.85 25.33 16.07
CA ALA A 89 11.22 25.63 15.72
C ALA A 89 11.92 24.39 15.15
N LEU A 90 12.92 24.63 14.29
CA LEU A 90 13.75 23.59 13.70
C LEU A 90 14.75 22.95 14.70
N SER A 91 15.00 23.62 15.83
CA SER A 91 15.82 23.10 16.93
C SER A 91 15.11 22.01 17.74
N TRP A 92 15.88 21.20 18.46
CA TRP A 92 15.37 20.15 19.36
C TRP A 92 15.69 20.50 20.83
N PRO A 93 14.69 20.52 21.74
CA PRO A 93 13.26 20.28 21.51
C PRO A 93 12.57 21.34 20.62
N PRO A 94 11.49 20.99 19.91
CA PRO A 94 10.76 21.84 18.96
C PRO A 94 9.86 22.86 19.67
N TRP A 95 10.47 23.83 20.36
CA TRP A 95 9.75 24.94 20.97
C TRP A 95 9.07 25.83 19.92
N LYS A 96 8.00 26.52 20.32
CA LYS A 96 7.29 27.45 19.45
C LYS A 96 8.22 28.63 19.09
N GLU A 97 8.23 29.01 17.82
CA GLU A 97 8.92 30.19 17.30
C GLU A 97 7.91 31.09 16.59
N ASP A 98 7.74 32.30 17.09
CA ASP A 98 6.82 33.28 16.53
C ASP A 98 7.41 33.84 15.23
N ARG A 99 6.71 33.62 14.10
CA ARG A 99 7.16 34.09 12.78
C ARG A 99 6.58 35.46 12.44
N THR A 100 5.37 35.72 12.94
CA THR A 100 4.63 36.96 12.75
C THR A 100 4.15 37.49 14.11
N ALA A 101 3.81 38.79 14.17
CA ALA A 101 3.26 39.38 15.40
C ALA A 101 1.94 38.73 15.84
N MET A 102 1.12 38.25 14.89
CA MET A 102 -0.12 37.53 15.16
C MET A 102 0.12 36.17 15.83
N ASP A 103 1.29 35.56 15.63
CA ASP A 103 1.61 34.27 16.24
C ASP A 103 1.80 34.38 17.75
N SER A 104 2.16 35.56 18.28
CA SER A 104 2.36 35.77 19.71
C SER A 104 1.11 35.48 20.56
N GLU A 105 -0.09 35.64 19.98
CA GLU A 105 -1.37 35.34 20.62
C GLU A 105 -1.63 33.82 20.74
N ILE A 106 -0.90 32.99 19.99
CA ILE A 106 -1.03 31.53 20.02
C ILE A 106 -0.31 30.99 21.26
N GLY A 107 -1.07 30.81 22.35
CA GLY A 107 -0.57 30.25 23.60
C GLY A 107 -0.24 28.75 23.52
N PRO A 108 0.49 28.21 24.52
CA PRO A 108 0.80 26.78 24.61
C PRO A 108 -0.43 25.89 24.73
N GLU A 109 -1.58 26.43 25.16
CA GLU A 109 -2.87 25.73 25.20
C GLU A 109 -3.33 25.29 23.81
N GLN A 110 -3.08 26.10 22.77
CA GLN A 110 -3.38 25.73 21.38
C GLN A 110 -2.43 24.65 20.85
N GLY A 111 -1.30 24.43 21.55
CA GLY A 111 -0.35 23.37 21.25
C GLY A 111 -0.74 21.99 21.78
N ILE A 112 -1.84 21.89 22.52
CA ILE A 112 -2.36 20.63 23.03
C ILE A 112 -3.26 20.03 21.97
N SER A 113 -2.86 18.86 21.46
CA SER A 113 -3.68 18.13 20.47
C SER A 113 -5.00 17.65 21.07
N ARG A 114 -5.93 17.21 20.22
CA ARG A 114 -7.20 16.59 20.65
C ARG A 114 -6.96 15.43 21.63
N ALA A 115 -5.98 14.58 21.33
CA ALA A 115 -5.55 13.49 22.21
C ALA A 115 -5.01 14.01 23.56
N GLY A 116 -4.22 15.09 23.55
CA GLY A 116 -3.74 15.74 24.77
C GLY A 116 -4.87 16.34 25.61
N THR A 117 -5.88 16.93 24.97
CA THR A 117 -7.06 17.46 25.66
C THR A 117 -7.87 16.34 26.33
N THR A 118 -8.05 15.20 25.65
CA THR A 118 -8.71 14.02 26.24
C THR A 118 -7.91 13.44 27.41
N LEU A 119 -6.58 13.40 27.31
CA LEU A 119 -5.68 13.02 28.42
C LEU A 119 -5.85 13.95 29.63
N ARG A 120 -5.93 15.26 29.41
CA ARG A 120 -6.16 16.23 30.49
C ARG A 120 -7.52 16.02 31.15
N ARG A 121 -8.59 15.82 30.37
CA ARG A 121 -9.94 15.51 30.90
C ARG A 121 -9.96 14.22 31.72
N MET A 122 -9.20 13.21 31.30
CA MET A 122 -9.04 11.98 32.07
C MET A 122 -8.38 12.24 33.43
N GLN A 123 -7.39 13.13 33.50
CA GLN A 123 -6.78 13.53 34.79
C GLN A 123 -7.75 14.34 35.65
N GLU A 124 -8.51 15.26 35.06
CA GLU A 124 -9.54 16.05 35.74
C GLU A 124 -10.66 15.16 36.32
N ALA A 125 -10.98 14.04 35.65
CA ALA A 125 -11.88 13.01 36.14
C ALA A 125 -11.29 12.17 37.30
N GLY A 126 -10.04 12.40 37.70
CA GLY A 126 -9.38 11.75 38.83
C GLY A 126 -8.48 10.58 38.48
N TYR A 127 -8.25 10.27 37.19
CA TYR A 127 -7.38 9.19 36.77
C TYR A 127 -5.91 9.65 36.67
N ALA A 128 -5.05 9.18 37.58
CA ALA A 128 -3.62 9.44 37.50
C ALA A 128 -2.97 8.80 36.25
N LEU A 129 -1.97 9.46 35.66
CA LEU A 129 -1.28 8.98 34.46
C LEU A 129 -0.38 7.78 34.76
N GLU A 130 -0.66 6.66 34.10
CA GLU A 130 0.16 5.45 34.11
C GLU A 130 1.09 5.41 32.89
N GLY A 131 1.92 4.37 32.78
CA GLY A 131 2.91 4.24 31.70
C GLY A 131 2.32 4.33 30.29
N TRP A 132 1.13 3.75 30.05
CA TRP A 132 0.45 3.88 28.74
C TRP A 132 0.05 5.34 28.46
N ASP A 133 -0.48 6.03 29.46
CA ASP A 133 -0.99 7.40 29.33
C ASP A 133 0.16 8.38 29.08
N ARG A 134 1.32 8.15 29.71
CA ARG A 134 2.56 8.91 29.48
C ARG A 134 3.12 8.70 28.09
N VAL A 135 3.08 7.48 27.57
CA VAL A 135 3.45 7.20 26.18
C VAL A 135 2.50 7.91 25.23
N ALA A 136 1.19 7.85 25.47
CA ALA A 136 0.20 8.56 24.66
C ALA A 136 0.39 10.09 24.69
N MET A 137 0.78 10.65 25.84
CA MET A 137 1.14 12.06 26.00
C MET A 137 2.27 12.46 25.04
N ILE A 138 3.34 11.65 24.95
CA ILE A 138 4.47 11.88 24.03
C ILE A 138 4.01 11.91 22.57
N TYR A 139 3.14 10.98 22.15
CA TYR A 139 2.57 10.98 20.79
C TYR A 139 1.65 12.17 20.53
N SER A 140 1.01 12.71 21.58
CA SER A 140 0.13 13.87 21.50
C SER A 140 0.87 15.20 21.29
N GLY A 141 2.20 15.21 21.42
CA GLY A 141 3.06 16.37 21.16
C GLY A 141 3.76 16.97 22.39
N TRP A 142 3.68 16.31 23.55
CA TRP A 142 4.29 16.77 24.81
C TRP A 142 4.93 15.62 25.58
N ASP A 143 6.15 15.78 26.06
CA ASP A 143 6.83 14.79 26.89
C ASP A 143 6.43 14.92 28.37
N THR A 144 6.73 13.89 29.14
CA THR A 144 6.57 13.79 30.60
C THR A 144 7.29 14.86 31.40
N ASP A 145 8.28 15.53 30.82
CA ASP A 145 9.00 16.67 31.40
C ASP A 145 8.47 18.03 30.91
N ASN A 146 7.32 18.03 30.22
CA ASN A 146 6.69 19.20 29.58
C ASN A 146 7.51 19.80 28.43
N THR A 147 8.51 19.10 27.90
CA THR A 147 9.15 19.52 26.65
C THR A 147 8.25 19.17 25.46
N PRO A 148 8.21 20.00 24.40
CA PRO A 148 7.41 19.71 23.23
C PRO A 148 8.03 18.55 22.43
N THR A 149 7.20 17.74 21.80
CA THR A 149 7.61 16.67 20.87
C THR A 149 6.89 16.83 19.53
N ILE A 150 7.25 16.04 18.52
CA ILE A 150 6.49 15.99 17.27
C ILE A 150 5.23 15.14 17.48
N GLN A 151 4.05 15.76 17.33
CA GLN A 151 2.78 15.05 17.30
C GLN A 151 2.81 14.05 16.13
N ARG A 152 2.76 12.76 16.46
CA ARG A 152 2.95 11.68 15.49
C ARG A 152 1.71 10.82 15.42
N ARG A 153 1.24 10.57 14.20
CA ARG A 153 0.13 9.64 13.97
C ARG A 153 0.58 8.22 14.29
N SER A 154 -0.02 7.60 15.29
CA SER A 154 0.44 6.30 15.78
C SER A 154 -0.31 5.15 15.11
N ARG A 155 0.46 4.22 14.52
CA ARG A 155 -0.04 2.92 14.03
C ARG A 155 0.14 1.79 15.03
N HIS A 156 1.07 1.98 15.97
CA HIS A 156 1.63 0.91 16.79
C HIS A 156 1.79 1.37 18.24
N MET A 157 0.72 1.94 18.82
CA MET A 157 0.66 2.12 20.27
C MET A 157 0.69 0.75 20.96
N PRO A 158 1.50 0.57 22.01
CA PRO A 158 1.49 -0.68 22.77
C PRO A 158 0.08 -0.95 23.31
N LEU A 159 -0.35 -2.22 23.28
CA LEU A 159 -1.63 -2.64 23.87
C LEU A 159 -1.65 -2.33 25.36
N GLU A 160 -0.58 -2.73 26.03
CA GLU A 160 -0.33 -2.48 27.43
C GLU A 160 1.14 -2.08 27.62
N VAL A 161 1.39 -1.32 28.67
CA VAL A 161 2.73 -0.92 29.10
C VAL A 161 2.94 -1.50 30.48
N ASP A 162 3.81 -2.50 30.59
CA ASP A 162 4.21 -3.03 31.90
C ASP A 162 4.90 -1.92 32.70
N SER A 163 4.54 -1.79 33.99
CA SER A 163 5.19 -0.82 34.89
C SER A 163 6.70 -0.99 34.94
N TRP A 164 7.20 -2.23 34.88
CA TRP A 164 8.63 -2.57 34.86
C TRP A 164 9.37 -2.14 33.59
N ASN A 165 8.63 -1.93 32.49
CA ASN A 165 9.16 -1.56 31.19
C ASN A 165 8.77 -0.14 30.76
N GLU A 166 8.13 0.64 31.64
CA GLU A 166 7.59 1.97 31.34
C GLU A 166 8.65 2.90 30.72
N ALA A 167 9.83 2.97 31.32
CA ALA A 167 10.92 3.82 30.84
C ALA A 167 11.32 3.47 29.40
N GLN A 168 11.32 2.18 29.06
CA GLN A 168 11.70 1.70 27.73
C GLN A 168 10.66 2.06 26.67
N TYR A 169 9.37 2.02 27.01
CA TYR A 169 8.30 2.47 26.12
C TYR A 169 8.30 3.99 25.95
N ILE A 170 8.57 4.75 27.02
CA ILE A 170 8.75 6.21 26.97
C ILE A 170 9.88 6.59 26.01
N TRP A 171 11.05 5.96 26.15
CA TRP A 171 12.18 6.23 25.25
C TRP A 171 11.91 5.81 23.80
N ALA A 172 11.17 4.72 23.57
CA ALA A 172 10.74 4.36 22.22
C ALA A 172 9.84 5.45 21.61
N ALA A 173 8.87 5.96 22.38
CA ALA A 173 7.98 7.02 21.95
C ALA A 173 8.73 8.34 21.66
N ARG A 174 9.71 8.69 22.50
CA ARG A 174 10.61 9.85 22.27
C ARG A 174 11.33 9.77 20.93
N ILE A 175 11.93 8.61 20.63
CA ILE A 175 12.62 8.35 19.36
C ILE A 175 11.65 8.46 18.18
N GLU A 176 10.44 7.88 18.29
CA GLU A 176 9.43 7.98 17.24
C GLU A 176 8.95 9.42 17.00
N CYS A 177 8.73 10.18 18.06
CA CYS A 177 8.18 11.54 18.02
C CYS A 177 9.23 12.63 17.74
N THR A 178 10.24 12.29 16.94
CA THR A 178 11.27 13.20 16.39
C THR A 178 10.98 13.50 14.91
N ARG A 179 11.61 14.53 14.33
CA ARG A 179 11.50 14.86 12.90
C ARG A 179 12.62 14.22 12.08
N THR A 180 13.87 14.33 12.54
CA THR A 180 15.07 13.89 11.81
C THR A 180 15.68 12.61 12.39
N ALA A 181 16.58 11.96 11.64
CA ALA A 181 17.39 10.86 12.17
C ALA A 181 18.41 11.33 13.22
N GLN A 182 18.86 12.58 13.15
CA GLN A 182 19.82 13.15 14.12
C GLN A 182 19.17 13.34 15.49
N GLU A 183 17.96 13.88 15.55
CA GLU A 183 17.17 13.98 16.79
C GLU A 183 16.85 12.61 17.38
N ALA A 184 16.43 11.66 16.53
CA ALA A 184 16.16 10.29 16.94
C ALA A 184 17.40 9.61 17.55
N TRP A 185 18.57 9.86 16.95
CA TRP A 185 19.84 9.36 17.43
C TRP A 185 20.25 9.99 18.77
N ALA A 186 20.06 11.31 18.93
CA ALA A 186 20.28 12.00 20.19
C ALA A 186 19.42 11.40 21.33
N CYS A 187 18.14 11.11 21.05
CA CYS A 187 17.25 10.46 22.00
C CYS A 187 17.72 9.05 22.36
N PHE A 188 18.25 8.29 21.39
CA PHE A 188 18.80 6.96 21.64
C PHE A 188 20.08 7.02 22.51
N GLU A 189 21.02 7.92 22.21
CA GLU A 189 22.23 8.13 23.04
C GLU A 189 21.88 8.60 24.45
N ALA A 190 20.85 9.44 24.60
CA ALA A 190 20.34 9.88 25.90
C ALA A 190 19.74 8.71 26.70
N ALA A 191 19.02 7.79 26.05
CA ALA A 191 18.52 6.58 26.69
C ALA A 191 19.66 5.66 27.18
N GLU A 192 20.72 5.50 26.37
CA GLU A 192 21.93 4.77 26.76
C GLU A 192 22.62 5.44 27.97
N ALA A 193 22.72 6.78 27.98
CA ALA A 193 23.29 7.55 29.08
C ALA A 193 22.46 7.41 30.38
N ALA A 194 21.14 7.33 30.26
CA ALA A 194 20.22 7.03 31.35
C ALA A 194 20.23 5.55 31.79
N ARG A 195 21.12 4.72 31.22
CA ARG A 195 21.29 3.29 31.50
C ARG A 195 20.02 2.46 31.26
N VAL A 196 19.15 2.92 30.35
CA VAL A 196 17.94 2.20 29.95
C VAL A 196 18.33 1.10 28.97
N ARG A 197 17.94 -0.15 29.27
CA ARG A 197 18.23 -1.28 28.38
C ARG A 197 17.41 -1.15 27.09
N PRO A 198 18.02 -1.23 25.90
CA PRO A 198 17.29 -1.17 24.63
C PRO A 198 16.29 -2.33 24.50
N THR A 199 15.02 -2.00 24.26
CA THR A 199 13.93 -2.97 24.04
C THR A 199 13.57 -3.09 22.57
N LYS A 200 12.75 -4.09 22.23
CA LYS A 200 12.27 -4.32 20.85
C LYS A 200 11.60 -3.07 20.25
N PRO A 201 10.74 -2.31 20.95
CA PRO A 201 10.15 -1.08 20.42
C PRO A 201 11.19 0.03 20.19
N MET A 202 12.13 0.25 21.12
CA MET A 202 13.20 1.24 20.95
C MET A 202 14.06 0.92 19.72
N LEU A 203 14.44 -0.35 19.57
CA LEU A 203 15.24 -0.82 18.42
C LEU A 203 14.47 -0.69 17.10
N LEU A 204 13.15 -0.95 17.09
CA LEU A 204 12.32 -0.74 15.91
C LEU A 204 12.25 0.75 15.54
N ALA A 205 11.98 1.62 16.53
CA ALA A 205 11.85 3.06 16.32
C ALA A 205 13.11 3.67 15.71
N ILE A 206 14.29 3.35 16.26
CA ILE A 206 15.55 3.89 15.74
C ILE A 206 15.90 3.33 14.37
N VAL A 207 15.72 2.02 14.13
CA VAL A 207 15.98 1.40 12.83
C VAL A 207 15.07 1.99 11.74
N GLN A 208 13.80 2.27 12.06
CA GLN A 208 12.88 2.94 11.14
C GLN A 208 13.38 4.34 10.76
N LYS A 209 13.86 5.12 11.74
CA LYS A 209 14.41 6.46 11.51
C LYS A 209 15.69 6.44 10.67
N LEU A 210 16.63 5.55 11.00
CA LEU A 210 17.88 5.41 10.24
C LEU A 210 17.62 4.96 8.80
N HIS A 211 16.71 4.01 8.59
CA HIS A 211 16.33 3.59 7.23
C HIS A 211 15.61 4.68 6.45
N GLY A 212 14.72 5.44 7.11
CA GLY A 212 14.01 6.56 6.47
C GLY A 212 14.97 7.65 5.99
N GLU A 213 16.05 7.91 6.73
CA GLU A 213 17.12 8.83 6.31
C GLU A 213 17.89 8.31 5.09
N GLU A 214 18.23 7.01 5.05
CA GLU A 214 18.84 6.41 3.86
C GLU A 214 17.94 6.55 2.62
N GLN A 215 16.62 6.37 2.78
CA GLN A 215 15.66 6.56 1.69
C GLN A 215 15.57 8.01 1.24
N ARG A 216 15.52 8.96 2.18
CA ARG A 216 15.48 10.40 1.89
C ARG A 216 16.69 10.83 1.05
N LEU A 217 17.89 10.41 1.46
CA LEU A 217 19.13 10.70 0.75
C LEU A 217 19.16 10.11 -0.67
N ALA A 218 18.56 8.93 -0.87
CA ALA A 218 18.45 8.30 -2.19
C ALA A 218 17.43 9.01 -3.11
N VAL A 219 16.36 9.58 -2.55
CA VAL A 219 15.32 10.30 -3.31
C VAL A 219 15.76 11.71 -3.67
N ALA A 220 16.49 12.41 -2.80
CA ALA A 220 17.02 13.76 -3.06
C ALA A 220 17.94 13.85 -4.30
N GLN A 221 18.37 12.72 -4.85
CA GLN A 221 19.17 12.65 -6.07
C GLN A 221 18.32 12.69 -7.35
N LYS A 222 16.98 12.68 -7.25
CA LYS A 222 16.05 12.72 -8.39
C LYS A 222 15.42 14.11 -8.52
N PRO A 223 15.16 14.60 -9.75
CA PRO A 223 14.49 15.88 -9.94
C PRO A 223 13.10 15.88 -9.28
N GLU A 224 12.81 16.93 -8.51
CA GLU A 224 11.53 17.07 -7.82
C GLU A 224 10.42 17.35 -8.82
N HIS A 225 9.40 16.48 -8.87
CA HIS A 225 8.13 16.80 -9.51
C HIS A 225 7.24 17.50 -8.49
N ILE A 226 6.98 18.79 -8.72
CA ILE A 226 6.01 19.56 -7.94
C ILE A 226 4.61 19.04 -8.31
N ASN A 227 3.94 18.42 -7.34
CA ASN A 227 2.53 18.06 -7.49
C ASN A 227 1.67 19.24 -6.96
N PRO A 228 0.96 19.98 -7.83
CA PRO A 228 0.14 21.12 -7.40
C PRO A 228 -1.04 20.73 -6.50
N PHE A 229 -1.38 19.44 -6.41
CA PHE A 229 -2.44 18.91 -5.55
C PHE A 229 -1.91 18.29 -4.24
N ALA A 230 -0.60 18.34 -3.98
CA ALA A 230 -0.05 17.81 -2.74
C ALA A 230 -0.48 18.67 -1.54
N ARG A 231 -1.13 18.05 -0.56
CA ARG A 231 -1.42 18.71 0.73
C ARG A 231 -0.11 18.96 1.49
N ASP A 232 0.03 20.13 2.12
CA ASP A 232 1.15 20.40 3.02
C ASP A 232 1.21 19.36 4.15
N MET A 233 2.28 18.57 4.15
CA MET A 233 2.53 17.54 5.14
C MET A 233 3.46 18.08 6.21
N PHE A 234 3.08 17.92 7.48
CA PHE A 234 3.92 18.28 8.61
C PHE A 234 4.59 17.05 9.22
N ALA A 235 5.67 17.27 9.96
CA ALA A 235 6.34 16.25 10.75
C ALA A 235 5.33 15.40 11.54
N GLY A 236 5.50 14.08 11.51
CA GLY A 236 4.60 13.13 12.19
C GLY A 236 3.30 12.79 11.44
N ASP A 237 2.99 13.47 10.32
CA ASP A 237 1.90 13.03 9.42
C ASP A 237 2.30 11.80 8.61
N SER A 238 3.59 11.64 8.32
CA SER A 238 4.09 10.44 7.64
C SER A 238 5.23 9.80 8.41
N SER A 239 5.60 8.60 7.97
CA SER A 239 6.82 7.95 8.44
C SER A 239 8.07 8.48 7.74
N ALA A 240 7.96 9.47 6.84
CA ALA A 240 9.10 10.06 6.19
C ALA A 240 9.95 10.84 7.21
N VAL A 241 11.26 10.82 7.00
CA VAL A 241 12.24 11.56 7.81
C VAL A 241 12.52 12.88 7.10
N GLU A 242 12.57 13.97 7.85
CA GLU A 242 12.88 15.29 7.31
C GLU A 242 14.39 15.54 7.26
N ALA A 243 14.79 16.47 6.39
CA ALA A 243 16.18 16.91 6.30
C ALA A 243 16.61 17.63 7.60
N PRO A 244 17.90 17.57 7.96
CA PRO A 244 18.43 18.39 9.06
C PRO A 244 18.19 19.88 8.78
N PRO A 245 18.07 20.72 9.83
CA PRO A 245 17.91 22.16 9.68
C PRO A 245 19.03 22.77 8.82
N PRO A 246 18.75 23.82 8.03
CA PRO A 246 19.76 24.46 7.18
C PRO A 246 20.84 25.17 8.01
N SER A 247 20.48 25.67 9.19
CA SER A 247 21.40 26.35 10.11
C SER A 247 22.00 25.38 11.11
N THR A 248 23.33 25.42 11.26
CA THR A 248 24.07 24.63 12.24
C THR A 248 23.72 24.97 13.69
N HIS A 249 23.25 26.20 13.97
CA HIS A 249 22.81 26.61 15.30
C HIS A 249 21.53 25.89 15.74
N GLN A 250 20.74 25.38 14.79
CA GLN A 250 19.52 24.62 15.08
C GLN A 250 19.79 23.11 15.10
N HIS A 251 21.02 22.66 14.89
CA HIS A 251 21.36 21.23 14.90
C HIS A 251 21.34 20.66 16.31
N THR A 252 20.84 19.44 16.43
CA THR A 252 20.94 18.66 17.66
C THR A 252 22.34 18.06 17.76
N PHE A 253 23.14 18.52 18.71
CA PHE A 253 24.48 17.97 18.94
C PHE A 253 24.40 16.53 19.45
N THR A 254 25.06 15.62 18.75
CA THR A 254 25.17 14.19 19.09
C THR A 254 26.64 13.84 19.32
N ARG A 255 26.92 12.85 20.18
CA ARG A 255 28.30 12.44 20.46
C ARG A 255 28.92 11.74 19.26
N THR A 256 28.09 10.97 18.55
CA THR A 256 28.45 10.28 17.31
C THR A 256 27.43 10.61 16.23
N PRO A 257 27.83 10.69 14.95
CA PRO A 257 26.88 10.89 13.88
C PRO A 257 25.93 9.69 13.76
N PRO A 258 24.67 9.88 13.30
CA PRO A 258 23.73 8.78 13.10
C PRO A 258 24.30 7.70 12.17
N PRO A 259 24.40 6.43 12.62
CA PRO A 259 24.95 5.35 11.81
C PRO A 259 23.98 4.93 10.71
N LYS A 260 24.48 4.23 9.69
CA LYS A 260 23.61 3.52 8.73
C LYS A 260 22.88 2.38 9.42
N MET A 261 21.75 1.95 8.85
CA MET A 261 20.92 0.88 9.43
C MET A 261 21.72 -0.41 9.69
N HIS A 262 22.59 -0.78 8.75
CA HIS A 262 23.43 -1.98 8.86
C HIS A 262 24.50 -1.84 9.95
N ASP A 263 25.18 -0.70 10.00
CA ASP A 263 26.26 -0.43 10.96
C ASP A 263 25.70 -0.42 12.39
N PHE A 264 24.49 0.13 12.56
CA PHE A 264 23.75 0.06 13.81
C PHE A 264 23.42 -1.38 14.24
N TYR A 265 22.98 -2.23 13.30
CA TYR A 265 22.75 -3.65 13.56
C TYR A 265 24.03 -4.35 14.03
N GLU A 266 25.16 -4.09 13.38
CA GLU A 266 26.44 -4.68 13.77
C GLU A 266 26.90 -4.19 15.15
N ARG A 267 26.76 -2.88 15.42
CA ARG A 267 27.01 -2.30 16.75
C ARG A 267 26.18 -3.01 17.82
N CYS A 268 24.87 -3.13 17.63
CA CYS A 268 23.98 -3.79 18.58
C CYS A 268 24.39 -5.25 18.82
N THR A 269 24.70 -5.99 17.75
CA THR A 269 25.10 -7.40 17.85
C THR A 269 26.42 -7.57 18.61
N LYS A 270 27.41 -6.67 18.40
CA LYS A 270 28.68 -6.66 19.16
C LYS A 270 28.47 -6.42 20.65
N HIS A 271 27.45 -5.64 21.03
CA HIS A 271 27.07 -5.41 22.42
C HIS A 271 26.12 -6.48 23.00
N GLY A 272 25.88 -7.58 22.30
CA GLY A 272 25.00 -8.66 22.77
C GLY A 272 23.50 -8.34 22.69
N LEU A 273 23.11 -7.31 21.94
CA LEU A 273 21.71 -6.99 21.70
C LEU A 273 21.20 -7.76 20.47
N HIS A 274 20.07 -8.45 20.64
CA HIS A 274 19.46 -9.26 19.59
C HIS A 274 18.15 -8.65 19.09
N PHE A 275 18.00 -8.55 17.77
CA PHE A 275 16.77 -8.09 17.13
C PHE A 275 15.75 -9.24 17.08
N LYS A 276 14.53 -8.98 17.57
CA LYS A 276 13.41 -9.94 17.59
C LYS A 276 12.11 -9.23 17.23
N GLY A 277 11.10 -9.99 16.79
CA GLY A 277 9.75 -9.48 16.53
C GLY A 277 9.72 -8.53 15.32
N LEU A 278 8.94 -7.45 15.42
CA LEU A 278 8.79 -6.47 14.35
C LEU A 278 10.10 -5.76 13.97
N ALA A 279 11.02 -5.56 14.92
CA ALA A 279 12.34 -4.97 14.64
C ALA A 279 13.17 -5.84 13.68
N LEU A 280 13.15 -7.16 13.88
CA LEU A 280 13.81 -8.11 12.98
C LEU A 280 13.12 -8.14 11.62
N ALA A 281 11.79 -8.20 11.59
CA ALA A 281 11.04 -8.18 10.34
C ALA A 281 11.32 -6.93 9.51
N TYR A 282 11.39 -5.76 10.17
CA TYR A 282 11.72 -4.52 9.48
C TYR A 282 13.13 -4.54 8.89
N LEU A 283 14.14 -5.04 9.61
CA LEU A 283 15.50 -5.20 9.10
C LEU A 283 15.56 -6.14 7.89
N VAL A 284 14.86 -7.28 7.95
CA VAL A 284 14.82 -8.27 6.87
C VAL A 284 14.15 -7.69 5.63
N ALA A 285 12.97 -7.08 5.80
CA ALA A 285 12.24 -6.45 4.69
C ALA A 285 13.05 -5.32 4.05
N ASN A 286 13.85 -4.58 4.83
CA ASN A 286 14.61 -3.42 4.36
C ASN A 286 16.09 -3.67 4.12
N ALA A 287 16.54 -4.92 4.05
CA ALA A 287 17.93 -5.23 3.78
C ALA A 287 18.40 -4.73 2.41
N LYS A 288 19.68 -4.35 2.33
CA LYS A 288 20.34 -3.87 1.09
C LYS A 288 20.62 -5.00 0.10
N SER A 289 20.77 -6.23 0.59
CA SER A 289 20.99 -7.42 -0.24
C SER A 289 20.32 -8.64 0.36
N HIS A 290 20.08 -9.64 -0.50
CA HIS A 290 19.52 -10.92 -0.09
C HIS A 290 20.37 -11.62 0.98
N GLN A 291 21.70 -11.59 0.82
CA GLN A 291 22.64 -12.20 1.77
C GLN A 291 22.59 -11.54 3.15
N VAL A 292 22.51 -10.20 3.20
CA VAL A 292 22.39 -9.46 4.45
C VAL A 292 21.07 -9.78 5.16
N GLY A 293 19.96 -9.89 4.41
CA GLY A 293 18.67 -10.29 4.98
C GLY A 293 18.67 -11.72 5.53
N ILE A 294 19.34 -12.67 4.85
CA ILE A 294 19.55 -14.03 5.40
C ILE A 294 20.40 -13.97 6.68
N ARG A 295 21.43 -13.13 6.73
CA ARG A 295 22.27 -12.95 7.93
C ARG A 295 21.44 -12.50 9.12
N TYR A 296 20.51 -11.57 8.90
CA TYR A 296 19.58 -11.12 9.94
C TYR A 296 18.63 -12.24 10.40
N LEU A 297 18.10 -13.05 9.48
CA LEU A 297 17.24 -14.19 9.85
C LEU A 297 18.01 -15.23 10.67
N ARG A 298 19.23 -15.59 10.25
CA ARG A 298 20.07 -16.58 10.94
C ARG A 298 20.46 -16.15 12.35
N SER A 299 20.63 -14.85 12.61
CA SER A 299 20.96 -14.38 13.96
C SER A 299 19.81 -14.56 14.97
N ALA A 300 18.60 -14.84 14.49
CA ALA A 300 17.41 -15.10 15.31
C ALA A 300 16.95 -16.56 15.29
N GLU A 301 17.79 -17.49 14.81
CA GLU A 301 17.47 -18.93 14.75
C GLU A 301 17.04 -19.49 16.11
N ASN A 302 17.76 -19.15 17.18
CA ASN A 302 17.43 -19.57 18.55
C ASN A 302 16.08 -19.04 19.06
N ALA A 303 15.56 -17.96 18.46
CA ALA A 303 14.28 -17.37 18.85
C ALA A 303 13.10 -17.95 18.04
N TYR A 304 13.35 -18.50 16.85
CA TYR A 304 12.31 -19.01 15.96
C TYR A 304 12.81 -20.27 15.22
N ALA A 305 12.45 -21.45 15.72
CA ALA A 305 12.89 -22.74 15.19
C ALA A 305 12.57 -22.95 13.70
N GLY A 306 11.45 -22.38 13.20
CA GLY A 306 11.03 -22.51 11.81
C GLY A 306 11.88 -21.75 10.78
N ILE A 307 12.76 -20.83 11.19
CA ILE A 307 13.56 -20.02 10.26
C ILE A 307 14.44 -20.89 9.36
N MET A 308 15.09 -21.90 9.91
CA MET A 308 15.98 -22.76 9.12
C MET A 308 15.22 -23.60 8.10
N GLN A 309 14.02 -24.07 8.44
CA GLN A 309 13.14 -24.80 7.52
C GLN A 309 12.60 -23.87 6.40
N MET A 310 12.33 -22.61 6.73
CA MET A 310 11.95 -21.58 5.77
C MET A 310 13.10 -21.25 4.80
N LEU A 311 14.35 -21.19 5.29
CA LEU A 311 15.53 -20.89 4.47
C LEU A 311 15.99 -22.08 3.60
N ARG A 312 15.73 -23.32 4.02
CA ARG A 312 16.11 -24.53 3.26
C ARG A 312 15.35 -24.65 1.95
N ALA A 313 16.06 -24.95 0.86
CA ALA A 313 15.49 -25.45 -0.38
C ALA A 313 15.01 -26.90 -0.16
N SER A 314 13.89 -27.07 0.54
CA SER A 314 13.21 -28.36 0.60
C SER A 314 12.54 -28.64 -0.76
N SER A 315 12.74 -29.86 -1.27
CA SER A 315 12.11 -30.38 -2.48
C SER A 315 10.74 -31.03 -2.20
N GLY A 316 10.26 -31.02 -0.94
CA GLY A 316 9.01 -31.64 -0.50
C GLY A 316 8.07 -30.67 0.24
N PRO A 317 6.85 -31.12 0.57
CA PRO A 317 5.84 -30.35 1.31
C PRO A 317 6.17 -30.24 2.81
N ASP A 318 7.39 -29.84 3.14
CA ASP A 318 7.73 -29.52 4.53
C ASP A 318 7.10 -28.19 4.89
N ALA A 319 5.97 -28.29 5.59
CA ALA A 319 5.31 -27.15 6.20
C ALA A 319 6.21 -26.59 7.31
N PHE A 320 6.51 -25.30 7.23
CA PHE A 320 7.24 -24.59 8.27
C PHE A 320 6.26 -23.72 9.07
N GLU A 321 6.61 -23.46 10.32
CA GLU A 321 5.86 -22.57 11.20
C GLU A 321 6.74 -21.40 11.61
N VAL A 322 6.43 -20.23 11.07
CA VAL A 322 7.11 -18.97 11.35
C VAL A 322 6.02 -17.90 11.50
N PRO A 323 6.16 -16.96 12.45
CA PRO A 323 5.19 -15.88 12.58
C PRO A 323 4.98 -15.12 11.27
N GLY A 324 3.72 -14.79 10.98
CA GLY A 324 3.33 -14.14 9.72
C GLY A 324 4.18 -12.92 9.37
N PHE A 325 4.47 -12.05 10.35
CA PHE A 325 5.28 -10.85 10.15
C PHE A 325 6.70 -11.12 9.62
N LEU A 326 7.33 -12.25 9.99
CA LEU A 326 8.64 -12.64 9.47
C LEU A 326 8.54 -13.25 8.06
N LEU A 327 7.52 -14.07 7.81
CA LEU A 327 7.25 -14.58 6.46
C LEU A 327 7.01 -13.42 5.49
N GLY A 328 6.17 -12.47 5.86
CA GLY A 328 5.89 -11.27 5.06
C GLY A 328 7.15 -10.45 4.80
N ALA A 329 8.01 -10.27 5.81
CA ALA A 329 9.29 -9.58 5.64
C ALA A 329 10.26 -10.30 4.70
N TYR A 330 10.35 -11.64 4.77
CA TYR A 330 11.22 -12.41 3.89
C TYR A 330 10.70 -12.46 2.46
N VAL A 331 9.38 -12.61 2.27
CA VAL A 331 8.74 -12.48 0.95
C VAL A 331 8.98 -11.08 0.39
N ALA A 332 8.84 -10.03 1.21
CA ALA A 332 9.15 -8.67 0.79
C ALA A 332 10.61 -8.51 0.36
N LEU A 333 11.56 -9.12 1.07
CA LEU A 333 12.97 -9.13 0.67
C LEU A 333 13.19 -9.83 -0.67
N LEU A 334 12.50 -10.94 -0.94
CA LEU A 334 12.60 -11.68 -2.20
C LEU A 334 11.98 -10.92 -3.38
N ALA A 335 10.93 -10.15 -3.11
CA ALA A 335 10.13 -9.41 -4.07
C ALA A 335 10.71 -8.04 -4.46
N LYS A 336 11.87 -7.63 -3.91
CA LYS A 336 12.45 -6.31 -4.24
C LYS A 336 13.08 -6.30 -5.64
N PRO A 337 12.98 -5.16 -6.38
CA PRO A 337 13.49 -5.07 -7.76
C PRO A 337 14.99 -5.39 -7.86
N TYR A 338 15.81 -4.83 -6.97
CA TYR A 338 17.26 -5.04 -6.96
C TYR A 338 17.70 -6.37 -6.33
N THR A 339 16.77 -7.17 -5.78
CA THR A 339 17.04 -8.52 -5.28
C THR A 339 16.47 -9.61 -6.19
N ASN A 340 15.94 -9.23 -7.35
CA ASN A 340 15.63 -10.15 -8.44
C ASN A 340 16.96 -10.68 -9.00
N ILE A 341 17.60 -11.53 -8.21
CA ILE A 341 18.95 -12.06 -8.42
C ILE A 341 18.83 -13.57 -8.29
N ARG A 342 19.73 -14.29 -8.96
CA ARG A 342 19.93 -15.73 -8.75
C ARG A 342 20.30 -15.99 -7.28
N ILE A 343 19.45 -16.70 -6.56
CA ILE A 343 19.71 -17.14 -5.19
C ILE A 343 20.53 -18.43 -5.22
N ASN A 344 21.37 -18.64 -4.21
CA ASN A 344 22.17 -19.86 -4.08
C ASN A 344 21.31 -21.13 -3.89
N THR A 345 20.06 -21.00 -3.44
CA THR A 345 19.12 -22.09 -3.20
C THR A 345 18.21 -22.31 -4.42
N SER A 346 18.15 -23.54 -4.92
CA SER A 346 17.28 -23.91 -6.04
C SER A 346 15.95 -24.49 -5.53
N VAL A 347 14.85 -24.00 -6.07
CA VAL A 347 13.49 -24.53 -5.89
C VAL A 347 13.21 -25.56 -6.97
N ASN A 348 12.56 -26.67 -6.60
CA ASN A 348 12.00 -27.57 -7.59
C ASN A 348 10.69 -26.95 -8.15
N SER A 349 10.74 -26.46 -9.39
CA SER A 349 9.59 -25.82 -10.05
C SER A 349 8.43 -26.77 -10.31
N GLY A 350 8.65 -28.09 -10.30
CA GLY A 350 7.62 -29.09 -10.61
C GLY A 350 6.46 -29.17 -9.63
N TRP A 351 6.60 -28.57 -8.44
CA TRP A 351 5.55 -28.49 -7.42
C TRP A 351 4.78 -27.17 -7.43
N LEU A 352 5.23 -26.19 -8.22
CA LEU A 352 4.68 -24.83 -8.19
C LEU A 352 3.47 -24.65 -9.09
N LEU A 353 3.27 -25.52 -10.06
CA LEU A 353 2.19 -25.44 -11.02
C LEU A 353 1.46 -26.79 -11.12
N PRO A 354 0.19 -26.80 -11.51
CA PRO A 354 -0.55 -28.04 -11.74
C PRO A 354 0.18 -28.97 -12.72
N PRO A 355 -0.04 -30.29 -12.64
CA PRO A 355 0.61 -31.26 -13.53
C PRO A 355 0.30 -31.06 -15.03
N SER A 356 -0.73 -30.28 -15.38
CA SER A 356 -1.07 -29.90 -16.76
C SER A 356 -0.05 -28.95 -17.37
N ASP A 357 0.67 -28.16 -16.56
CA ASP A 357 1.51 -27.04 -17.01
C ASP A 357 3.00 -27.41 -17.03
N LYS A 358 3.31 -28.62 -17.51
CA LYS A 358 4.70 -29.15 -17.55
C LYS A 358 5.66 -28.26 -18.34
N VAL A 359 5.16 -27.58 -19.38
CA VAL A 359 5.93 -26.63 -20.20
C VAL A 359 6.44 -25.49 -19.32
N GLN A 360 5.60 -24.94 -18.46
CA GLN A 360 5.95 -23.80 -17.59
C GLN A 360 6.87 -24.19 -16.44
N VAL A 361 6.73 -25.40 -15.89
CA VAL A 361 7.69 -25.96 -14.92
C VAL A 361 9.12 -25.95 -15.49
N MET A 362 9.26 -26.25 -16.79
CA MET A 362 10.54 -26.25 -17.48
C MET A 362 11.05 -24.85 -17.80
N THR A 363 10.18 -23.82 -17.85
CA THR A 363 10.58 -22.45 -18.19
C THR A 363 11.05 -21.61 -17.00
N LEU A 364 10.53 -21.88 -15.80
CA LEU A 364 10.87 -21.13 -14.59
C LEU A 364 12.32 -21.37 -14.14
N HIS A 365 13.00 -20.29 -13.74
CA HIS A 365 14.35 -20.36 -13.21
C HIS A 365 14.31 -20.86 -11.75
N PRO A 366 14.91 -22.03 -11.43
CA PRO A 366 14.78 -22.64 -10.11
C PRO A 366 15.43 -21.80 -9.00
N ARG A 367 16.42 -20.97 -9.34
CA ARG A 367 17.09 -20.05 -8.40
C ARG A 367 16.52 -18.63 -8.40
N SER A 368 15.33 -18.40 -8.97
CA SER A 368 14.70 -17.08 -8.95
C SER A 368 14.16 -16.72 -7.57
N SER A 369 14.34 -15.47 -7.14
CA SER A 369 13.81 -14.98 -5.87
C SER A 369 12.29 -14.97 -5.81
N LEU A 370 11.63 -14.65 -6.93
CA LEU A 370 10.18 -14.59 -7.04
C LEU A 370 9.57 -16.00 -7.04
N VAL A 371 10.16 -16.94 -7.77
CA VAL A 371 9.78 -18.36 -7.75
C VAL A 371 9.95 -18.93 -6.34
N ARG A 372 11.02 -18.54 -5.64
CA ARG A 372 11.20 -18.87 -4.23
C ARG A 372 10.10 -18.30 -3.34
N ALA A 373 9.68 -17.06 -3.55
CA ALA A 373 8.59 -16.46 -2.78
C ALA A 373 7.27 -17.21 -2.97
N VAL A 374 6.91 -17.58 -4.22
CA VAL A 374 5.73 -18.42 -4.51
C VAL A 374 5.81 -19.75 -3.74
N SER A 375 6.97 -20.41 -3.78
CA SER A 375 7.17 -21.68 -3.06
C SER A 375 6.97 -21.58 -1.54
N LEU A 376 7.28 -20.41 -0.96
CA LEU A 376 7.10 -20.17 0.48
C LEU A 376 5.63 -19.97 0.84
N LEU A 377 4.87 -19.25 0.01
CA LEU A 377 3.43 -19.07 0.22
C LEU A 377 2.64 -20.37 0.04
N LEU A 378 3.07 -21.24 -0.87
CA LEU A 378 2.49 -22.57 -1.02
C LEU A 378 2.70 -23.41 0.25
N ARG A 379 3.94 -23.45 0.75
CA ARG A 379 4.35 -24.24 1.93
C ARG A 379 3.90 -23.65 3.27
N SER A 380 3.50 -22.37 3.32
CA SER A 380 3.11 -21.73 4.58
C SER A 380 1.73 -22.22 5.04
N LYS A 381 1.65 -22.62 6.31
CA LYS A 381 0.37 -22.96 6.97
C LYS A 381 -0.49 -21.72 7.18
N THR A 382 0.13 -20.61 7.55
CA THR A 382 -0.57 -19.34 7.82
C THR A 382 -0.71 -18.53 6.54
N VAL A 383 -1.90 -17.98 6.31
CA VAL A 383 -2.14 -16.97 5.28
C VAL A 383 -1.70 -15.60 5.80
N ASN A 384 -0.81 -14.93 5.07
CA ASN A 384 -0.42 -13.55 5.36
C ASN A 384 -0.73 -12.67 4.15
N MET A 385 -1.82 -11.90 4.22
CA MET A 385 -2.28 -11.01 3.15
C MET A 385 -1.18 -10.06 2.64
N GLN A 386 -0.37 -9.50 3.54
CA GLN A 386 0.71 -8.60 3.17
C GLN A 386 1.78 -9.29 2.32
N ALA A 387 2.05 -10.58 2.57
CA ALA A 387 3.01 -11.34 1.79
C ALA A 387 2.50 -11.58 0.35
N TYR A 388 1.21 -11.89 0.19
CA TYR A 388 0.57 -12.03 -1.12
C TYR A 388 0.56 -10.68 -1.87
N ALA A 389 0.10 -9.61 -1.22
CA ALA A 389 0.06 -8.27 -1.83
C ALA A 389 1.44 -7.80 -2.30
N VAL A 390 2.50 -8.04 -1.51
CA VAL A 390 3.87 -7.65 -1.90
C VAL A 390 4.42 -8.49 -3.06
N LEU A 391 4.09 -9.79 -3.10
CA LEU A 391 4.50 -10.65 -4.21
C LEU A 391 3.77 -10.28 -5.51
N LEU A 392 2.45 -10.08 -5.44
CA LEU A 392 1.65 -9.64 -6.58
C LEU A 392 2.07 -8.25 -7.07
N ARG A 393 2.46 -7.36 -6.15
CA ARG A 393 3.10 -6.08 -6.51
C ARG A 393 4.36 -6.26 -7.34
N ALA A 394 5.18 -7.25 -7.02
CA ALA A 394 6.39 -7.52 -7.78
C ALA A 394 6.07 -8.07 -9.18
N PHE A 395 5.05 -8.92 -9.31
CA PHE A 395 4.58 -9.38 -10.62
C PHE A 395 3.97 -8.25 -11.45
N GLY A 396 3.11 -7.41 -10.88
CA GLY A 396 2.54 -6.24 -11.57
C GLY A 396 3.55 -5.15 -11.92
N ARG A 397 4.76 -5.17 -11.34
CA ARG A 397 5.87 -4.28 -11.75
C ARG A 397 6.64 -4.78 -12.95
N ILE A 398 6.68 -6.10 -13.15
CA ILE A 398 7.38 -6.71 -14.28
C ILE A 398 6.71 -6.21 -15.56
N SER A 399 7.42 -5.31 -16.21
CA SER A 399 7.06 -4.67 -17.47
C SER A 399 8.07 -5.06 -18.54
N LEU A 400 7.86 -4.53 -19.74
CA LEU A 400 8.74 -4.75 -20.88
C LEU A 400 10.16 -4.16 -20.69
N THR A 401 10.33 -3.18 -19.79
CA THR A 401 11.63 -2.54 -19.50
C THR A 401 12.36 -3.15 -18.32
N GLU A 402 11.64 -3.72 -17.36
CA GLU A 402 12.24 -4.19 -16.11
C GLU A 402 13.00 -5.51 -16.30
N ARG A 403 14.27 -5.53 -15.87
CA ARG A 403 15.04 -6.78 -15.82
C ARG A 403 14.50 -7.68 -14.73
N SER A 404 13.99 -8.85 -15.12
CA SER A 404 13.58 -9.90 -14.20
C SER A 404 14.24 -11.25 -14.51
N TYR A 405 14.54 -12.02 -13.46
CA TYR A 405 15.16 -13.34 -13.54
C TYR A 405 14.14 -14.45 -13.22
N ILE A 406 12.92 -14.32 -13.74
CA ILE A 406 11.88 -15.35 -13.59
C ILE A 406 12.16 -16.55 -14.50
N LEU A 407 12.60 -16.29 -15.73
CA LEU A 407 12.82 -17.31 -16.74
C LEU A 407 14.27 -17.79 -16.78
N ARG A 408 14.47 -19.03 -17.25
CA ARG A 408 15.80 -19.55 -17.55
C ARG A 408 16.41 -18.86 -18.77
N HIS A 409 17.73 -18.85 -18.84
CA HIS A 409 18.48 -18.13 -19.89
C HIS A 409 18.21 -18.69 -21.29
N ASP A 410 18.23 -20.03 -21.40
CA ASP A 410 17.89 -20.78 -22.60
C ASP A 410 16.50 -20.41 -23.13
N VAL A 411 15.53 -20.25 -22.25
CA VAL A 411 14.17 -19.85 -22.63
C VAL A 411 14.14 -18.41 -23.14
N VAL A 412 14.83 -17.48 -22.47
CA VAL A 412 14.90 -16.07 -22.90
C VAL A 412 15.59 -15.96 -24.26
N GLU A 413 16.67 -16.70 -24.50
CA GLU A 413 17.36 -16.76 -25.79
C GLU A 413 16.47 -17.35 -26.89
N SER A 414 15.79 -18.47 -26.60
CA SER A 414 14.86 -19.10 -27.56
C SER A 414 13.64 -18.24 -27.88
N SER A 415 13.34 -17.26 -27.02
CA SER A 415 12.22 -16.33 -27.18
C SER A 415 12.64 -15.01 -27.81
N ALA A 416 13.93 -14.80 -28.13
CA ALA A 416 14.41 -13.56 -28.71
C ALA A 416 13.77 -13.29 -30.10
N PRO A 417 13.43 -12.01 -30.43
CA PRO A 417 13.63 -10.81 -29.63
C PRO A 417 12.59 -10.57 -28.52
N PHE A 418 11.53 -11.38 -28.44
CA PHE A 418 10.38 -11.24 -27.52
C PHE A 418 10.59 -11.83 -26.12
N GLY A 419 11.84 -11.82 -25.63
CA GLY A 419 12.17 -12.37 -24.31
C GLY A 419 11.63 -11.54 -23.15
N ALA A 420 11.27 -10.27 -23.36
CA ALA A 420 10.65 -9.41 -22.34
C ALA A 420 9.16 -9.74 -22.20
N GLU A 421 8.45 -9.89 -23.32
CA GLU A 421 7.05 -10.26 -23.42
C GLU A 421 6.82 -11.61 -22.74
N MET A 422 7.67 -12.61 -23.03
CA MET A 422 7.61 -13.92 -22.40
C MET A 422 7.70 -13.85 -20.87
N LYS A 423 8.49 -12.92 -20.31
CA LYS A 423 8.59 -12.72 -18.84
C LYS A 423 7.29 -12.15 -18.27
N VAL A 424 6.67 -11.19 -18.98
CA VAL A 424 5.40 -10.58 -18.57
C VAL A 424 4.27 -11.61 -18.61
N LEU A 425 4.17 -12.40 -19.68
CA LEU A 425 3.19 -13.50 -19.79
C LEU A 425 3.35 -14.50 -18.63
N THR A 426 4.59 -14.89 -18.32
CA THR A 426 4.88 -15.81 -17.21
C THR A 426 4.52 -15.19 -15.84
N ALA A 427 4.82 -13.91 -15.63
CA ALA A 427 4.47 -13.20 -14.39
C ALA A 427 2.95 -13.10 -14.19
N TYR A 428 2.19 -12.97 -15.27
CA TYR A 428 0.73 -12.95 -15.25
C TYR A 428 0.14 -14.30 -14.85
N ARG A 429 0.64 -15.40 -15.41
CA ARG A 429 0.24 -16.75 -14.97
C ARG A 429 0.51 -16.99 -13.50
N LEU A 430 1.70 -16.59 -13.02
CA LEU A 430 2.03 -16.69 -11.60
C LEU A 430 1.12 -15.81 -10.73
N THR A 431 0.64 -14.67 -11.26
CA THR A 431 -0.33 -13.82 -10.57
C THR A 431 -1.65 -14.55 -10.38
N HIS A 432 -2.21 -15.13 -11.44
CA HIS A 432 -3.42 -15.97 -11.38
C HIS A 432 -3.24 -17.14 -10.42
N TYR A 433 -2.15 -17.89 -10.54
CA TYR A 433 -1.87 -19.01 -9.63
C TYR A 433 -1.81 -18.58 -8.16
N VAL A 434 -1.19 -17.44 -7.86
CA VAL A 434 -1.10 -16.93 -6.48
C VAL A 434 -2.47 -16.45 -5.98
N LEU A 435 -3.33 -15.91 -6.84
CA LEU A 435 -4.70 -15.53 -6.50
C LEU A 435 -5.59 -16.76 -6.26
N ASP A 436 -5.49 -17.77 -7.11
CA ASP A 436 -6.21 -19.03 -6.95
C ASP A 436 -5.75 -19.75 -5.67
N LEU A 437 -4.44 -19.71 -5.37
CA LEU A 437 -3.89 -20.21 -4.11
C LEU A 437 -4.47 -19.45 -2.91
N LEU A 438 -4.59 -18.12 -2.97
CA LEU A 438 -5.18 -17.33 -1.91
C LEU A 438 -6.64 -17.71 -1.67
N THR A 439 -7.42 -17.80 -2.75
CA THR A 439 -8.84 -18.18 -2.75
C THR A 439 -9.03 -19.60 -2.23
N SER A 440 -8.18 -20.54 -2.64
CA SER A 440 -8.18 -21.93 -2.14
C SER A 440 -7.92 -22.03 -0.63
N LYS A 441 -7.23 -21.05 -0.05
CA LYS A 441 -7.01 -20.92 1.39
C LYS A 441 -8.14 -20.15 2.11
N GLY A 442 -9.26 -19.90 1.42
CA GLY A 442 -10.47 -19.29 1.97
C GLY A 442 -10.34 -17.79 2.25
N ARG A 443 -9.56 -17.07 1.44
CA ARG A 443 -9.41 -15.61 1.55
C ARG A 443 -9.64 -14.95 0.21
N ASP A 444 -10.46 -13.90 0.22
CA ASP A 444 -10.74 -13.08 -0.95
C ASP A 444 -9.66 -12.00 -1.15
N PRO A 445 -9.43 -11.52 -2.38
CA PRO A 445 -8.47 -10.46 -2.66
C PRO A 445 -8.92 -9.13 -2.04
N ASP A 446 -7.96 -8.43 -1.43
CA ASP A 446 -8.18 -7.09 -0.89
C ASP A 446 -7.88 -5.99 -1.93
N VAL A 447 -8.11 -4.73 -1.56
CA VAL A 447 -7.90 -3.57 -2.44
C VAL A 447 -6.47 -3.51 -3.03
N PRO A 448 -5.38 -3.67 -2.24
CA PRO A 448 -4.02 -3.74 -2.78
C PRO A 448 -3.79 -4.88 -3.78
N ILE A 449 -4.38 -6.06 -3.53
CA ILE A 449 -4.24 -7.21 -4.42
C ILE A 449 -4.90 -6.94 -5.78
N VAL A 450 -6.14 -6.43 -5.79
CA VAL A 450 -6.85 -6.10 -7.03
C VAL A 450 -6.12 -5.00 -7.81
N LEU A 451 -5.55 -4.00 -7.14
CA LEU A 451 -4.70 -2.99 -7.78
C LEU A 451 -3.53 -3.62 -8.55
N HIS A 452 -2.86 -4.61 -7.96
CA HIS A 452 -1.71 -5.26 -8.60
C HIS A 452 -2.12 -6.25 -9.70
N LEU A 453 -3.30 -6.86 -9.59
CA LEU A 453 -3.92 -7.60 -10.69
C LEU A 453 -4.19 -6.69 -11.89
N CYS A 454 -4.68 -5.46 -11.68
CA CYS A 454 -4.90 -4.50 -12.75
C CYS A 454 -3.59 -4.18 -13.49
N TYR A 455 -2.49 -3.90 -12.77
CA TYR A 455 -1.19 -3.64 -13.40
C TYR A 455 -0.62 -4.84 -14.15
N ALA A 456 -0.76 -6.05 -13.58
CA ALA A 456 -0.31 -7.27 -14.26
C ALA A 456 -1.09 -7.46 -15.57
N THR A 457 -2.42 -7.30 -15.52
CA THR A 457 -3.33 -7.41 -16.68
C THR A 457 -2.98 -6.40 -17.77
N GLU A 458 -2.77 -5.14 -17.40
CA GLU A 458 -2.32 -4.08 -18.30
C GLU A 458 -0.99 -4.43 -19.00
N ASN A 459 0.03 -4.84 -18.24
CA ASN A 459 1.34 -5.19 -18.82
C ASN A 459 1.22 -6.38 -19.77
N THR A 460 0.38 -7.36 -19.45
CA THR A 460 0.15 -8.55 -20.28
C THR A 460 -0.58 -8.20 -21.58
N ALA A 461 -1.59 -7.34 -21.52
CA ALA A 461 -2.28 -6.85 -22.71
C ALA A 461 -1.31 -6.18 -23.69
N LEU A 462 -0.41 -5.33 -23.17
CA LEU A 462 0.67 -4.70 -23.94
C LEU A 462 1.64 -5.72 -24.56
N ALA A 463 2.05 -6.73 -23.78
CA ALA A 463 2.94 -7.78 -24.28
C ALA A 463 2.28 -8.59 -25.40
N CYS A 464 1.01 -8.97 -25.24
CA CYS A 464 0.23 -9.66 -26.26
C CYS A 464 0.13 -8.83 -27.55
N TRP A 465 -0.19 -7.53 -27.43
CA TRP A 465 -0.29 -6.62 -28.57
C TRP A 465 1.03 -6.57 -29.38
N ARG A 466 2.19 -6.43 -28.73
CA ARG A 466 3.50 -6.41 -29.43
C ARG A 466 3.79 -7.69 -30.20
N VAL A 467 3.50 -8.85 -29.59
CA VAL A 467 3.71 -10.16 -30.23
C VAL A 467 2.79 -10.31 -31.43
N LEU A 468 1.52 -9.92 -31.31
CA LEU A 468 0.55 -10.01 -32.40
C LEU A 468 0.86 -9.03 -33.55
N ALA A 469 1.24 -7.79 -33.24
CA ALA A 469 1.62 -6.80 -34.24
C ALA A 469 2.83 -7.28 -35.06
N ALA A 470 3.85 -7.84 -34.40
CA ALA A 470 5.01 -8.41 -35.10
C ALA A 470 4.68 -9.67 -35.92
N LYS A 471 3.69 -10.47 -35.48
CA LYS A 471 3.20 -11.63 -36.24
C LYS A 471 2.49 -11.20 -37.53
N GLN A 472 1.80 -10.06 -37.51
CA GLN A 472 1.12 -9.51 -38.70
C GLN A 472 2.09 -8.86 -39.68
N SER A 473 3.09 -8.11 -39.20
CA SER A 473 4.10 -7.48 -40.08
C SER A 473 5.11 -8.46 -40.69
N SER A 474 5.14 -9.72 -40.25
CA SER A 474 6.02 -10.76 -40.81
C SER A 474 5.36 -11.63 -41.90
N LEU A 475 4.19 -11.22 -42.40
CA LEU A 475 3.54 -11.80 -43.59
C LEU A 475 4.35 -11.49 -44.88
N PRO A 476 4.20 -12.28 -45.97
CA PRO A 476 5.29 -12.60 -46.91
C PRO A 476 5.91 -11.47 -47.74
N ASP A 477 5.32 -10.27 -47.83
CA ASP A 477 5.72 -9.27 -48.83
C ASP A 477 6.83 -8.30 -48.37
N ASP A 478 7.05 -8.11 -47.07
CA ASP A 478 8.01 -7.13 -46.54
C ASP A 478 9.18 -7.78 -45.75
N ALA A 479 9.89 -8.67 -46.42
CA ALA A 479 10.97 -9.47 -45.85
C ALA A 479 12.32 -8.75 -45.70
N LYS A 480 12.39 -7.56 -45.07
CA LYS A 480 13.72 -6.92 -44.86
C LYS A 480 14.16 -6.60 -43.44
N HIS A 481 13.30 -6.31 -42.44
CA HIS A 481 13.83 -5.94 -41.11
C HIS A 481 13.05 -6.37 -39.85
N SER A 482 11.95 -7.14 -39.93
CA SER A 482 11.21 -7.58 -38.73
C SER A 482 11.45 -9.07 -38.41
N ALA A 483 12.03 -9.36 -37.24
CA ALA A 483 12.19 -10.74 -36.75
C ALA A 483 10.84 -11.30 -36.27
N ALA A 484 10.33 -12.31 -36.97
CA ALA A 484 9.07 -12.98 -36.60
C ALA A 484 9.11 -13.53 -35.16
N PRO A 485 8.00 -13.48 -34.41
CA PRO A 485 7.96 -13.97 -33.03
C PRO A 485 8.16 -15.49 -32.95
N ALA A 486 8.96 -15.93 -31.97
CA ALA A 486 9.27 -17.34 -31.77
C ALA A 486 8.00 -18.18 -31.48
N PRO A 487 7.92 -19.44 -31.96
CA PRO A 487 6.74 -20.30 -31.79
C PRO A 487 6.30 -20.50 -30.32
N LEU A 488 7.26 -20.49 -29.40
CA LEU A 488 6.96 -20.60 -27.97
C LEU A 488 6.20 -19.38 -27.46
N VAL A 489 6.63 -18.18 -27.84
CA VAL A 489 6.02 -16.91 -27.39
C VAL A 489 4.65 -16.73 -28.02
N THR A 490 4.48 -17.11 -29.29
CA THR A 490 3.17 -17.05 -29.96
C THR A 490 2.17 -18.03 -29.34
N ALA A 491 2.58 -19.27 -29.07
CA ALA A 491 1.73 -20.26 -28.40
C ALA A 491 1.29 -19.80 -27.00
N GLU A 492 2.22 -19.25 -26.21
CA GLU A 492 1.91 -18.69 -24.89
C GLU A 492 0.99 -17.47 -24.95
N THR A 493 1.20 -16.60 -25.94
CA THR A 493 0.34 -15.42 -26.16
C THR A 493 -1.09 -15.86 -26.49
N GLU A 494 -1.26 -16.82 -27.39
CA GLU A 494 -2.56 -17.35 -27.78
C GLU A 494 -3.27 -18.06 -26.62
N ASP A 495 -2.53 -18.80 -25.79
CA ASP A 495 -3.11 -19.46 -24.61
C ASP A 495 -3.53 -18.44 -23.54
N VAL A 496 -2.69 -17.45 -23.23
CA VAL A 496 -3.03 -16.38 -22.28
C VAL A 496 -4.29 -15.64 -22.74
N LEU A 497 -4.36 -15.25 -24.01
CA LEU A 497 -5.53 -14.56 -24.58
C LEU A 497 -6.83 -15.35 -24.43
N LYS A 498 -6.77 -16.68 -24.60
CA LYS A 498 -7.96 -17.55 -24.54
C LYS A 498 -8.37 -17.92 -23.11
N SER A 499 -7.41 -18.14 -22.21
CA SER A 499 -7.65 -18.81 -20.92
C SER A 499 -7.58 -17.88 -19.71
N LEU A 500 -6.68 -16.88 -19.71
CA LEU A 500 -6.32 -16.12 -18.50
C LEU A 500 -6.54 -14.62 -18.63
N LEU A 501 -6.45 -14.08 -19.85
CA LEU A 501 -6.75 -12.70 -20.18
C LEU A 501 -8.25 -12.33 -20.32
N PRO A 502 -9.27 -13.22 -20.16
CA PRO A 502 -10.66 -12.79 -20.23
C PRO A 502 -10.95 -11.66 -19.24
N VAL A 503 -11.51 -10.56 -19.76
CA VAL A 503 -11.95 -9.39 -18.97
C VAL A 503 -12.89 -9.79 -17.83
N GLN A 504 -13.65 -10.87 -18.01
CA GLN A 504 -14.56 -11.42 -17.01
C GLN A 504 -13.87 -11.80 -15.69
N TYR A 505 -12.62 -12.29 -15.73
CA TYR A 505 -11.87 -12.62 -14.51
C TYR A 505 -11.59 -11.36 -13.69
N LEU A 506 -11.13 -10.29 -14.37
CA LEU A 506 -10.86 -9.00 -13.73
C LEU A 506 -12.15 -8.37 -13.19
N VAL A 507 -13.25 -8.45 -13.94
CA VAL A 507 -14.58 -7.94 -13.53
C VAL A 507 -15.11 -8.69 -12.31
N SER A 508 -15.02 -10.02 -12.28
CA SER A 508 -15.48 -10.85 -11.16
C SER A 508 -14.73 -10.49 -9.87
N HIS A 509 -13.40 -10.37 -9.93
CA HIS A 509 -12.64 -9.95 -8.74
C HIS A 509 -12.97 -8.53 -8.27
N PHE A 510 -13.28 -7.61 -9.19
CA PHE A 510 -13.75 -6.27 -8.84
C PHE A 510 -15.13 -6.30 -8.17
N GLN A 511 -16.07 -7.08 -8.71
CA GLN A 511 -17.43 -7.24 -8.16
C GLN A 511 -17.42 -7.93 -6.79
N THR A 512 -16.58 -8.95 -6.61
CA THR A 512 -16.35 -9.61 -5.32
C THR A 512 -15.75 -8.65 -4.30
N LEU A 513 -14.79 -7.79 -4.72
CA LEU A 513 -14.20 -6.77 -3.84
C LEU A 513 -15.24 -5.75 -3.34
N THR A 514 -16.09 -5.25 -4.25
CA THR A 514 -17.09 -4.22 -3.95
C THR A 514 -18.38 -4.78 -3.35
N GLY A 515 -18.60 -6.09 -3.45
CA GLY A 515 -19.84 -6.75 -3.04
C GLY A 515 -21.02 -6.47 -3.98
N THR A 516 -20.75 -6.08 -5.23
CA THR A 516 -21.79 -5.78 -6.24
C THR A 516 -22.15 -6.97 -7.12
N GLU A 517 -21.81 -8.19 -6.69
CA GLU A 517 -22.20 -9.42 -7.39
C GLU A 517 -23.73 -9.44 -7.56
N PRO A 518 -24.25 -9.75 -8.77
CA PRO A 518 -25.67 -9.89 -8.99
C PRO A 518 -26.18 -11.03 -8.10
N SER A 519 -26.89 -10.65 -7.04
CA SER A 519 -27.39 -11.56 -6.01
C SER A 519 -28.33 -12.60 -6.63
N SER A 520 -27.81 -13.75 -7.05
CA SER A 520 -28.62 -14.94 -7.30
C SER A 520 -28.98 -15.60 -5.97
N SER A 521 -29.69 -14.89 -5.08
CA SER A 521 -30.54 -15.46 -3.99
C SER A 521 -31.00 -14.50 -2.88
N HIS A 522 -30.60 -13.23 -2.86
CA HIS A 522 -31.20 -12.27 -1.93
C HIS A 522 -31.67 -11.02 -2.66
N ALA A 523 -32.97 -11.00 -2.97
CA ALA A 523 -33.66 -9.80 -3.41
C ALA A 523 -33.49 -8.70 -2.34
N PRO A 524 -33.11 -7.47 -2.72
CA PRO A 524 -33.30 -6.31 -1.86
C PRO A 524 -34.80 -6.17 -1.64
N VAL A 525 -35.25 -6.30 -0.39
CA VAL A 525 -36.60 -5.91 -0.01
C VAL A 525 -36.74 -4.41 -0.33
N PRO A 526 -37.72 -4.00 -1.15
CA PRO A 526 -37.92 -2.58 -1.43
C PRO A 526 -38.26 -1.83 -0.14
N PRO A 527 -37.93 -0.52 -0.03
CA PRO A 527 -38.37 0.27 1.10
C PRO A 527 -39.90 0.37 1.06
N ASP A 528 -40.56 -0.32 1.99
CA ASP A 528 -42.01 -0.31 2.11
C ASP A 528 -42.48 1.14 2.30
N SER A 529 -43.27 1.58 1.33
CA SER A 529 -43.98 2.85 1.35
C SER A 529 -45.16 2.73 2.32
N ALA A 530 -45.19 3.65 3.29
CA ALA A 530 -46.33 4.03 4.11
C ALA A 530 -46.83 3.03 5.17
N ARG A 531 -46.61 3.39 6.44
CA ARG A 531 -47.67 3.44 7.46
C ARG A 531 -47.31 4.48 8.51
N GLY A 532 -48.12 5.54 8.57
CA GLY A 532 -48.01 6.58 9.57
C GLY A 532 -48.37 6.07 10.96
N SER A 533 -47.51 6.39 11.93
CA SER A 533 -47.91 6.66 13.30
C SER A 533 -46.83 7.54 13.95
N THR A 534 -47.28 8.63 14.54
CA THR A 534 -46.50 9.69 15.15
C THR A 534 -45.76 9.26 16.42
N SER A 535 -44.54 9.80 16.59
CA SER A 535 -43.65 9.88 17.78
C SER A 535 -42.71 8.70 18.11
N PRO A 536 -41.55 8.91 18.79
CA PRO A 536 -40.71 10.11 18.94
C PRO A 536 -39.25 9.90 18.42
N SER A 537 -38.65 10.97 17.87
CA SER A 537 -37.20 11.16 17.65
C SER A 537 -36.44 9.98 17.03
N GLU A 538 -36.55 9.82 15.70
CA GLU A 538 -35.59 9.04 14.92
C GLU A 538 -34.19 9.64 15.13
N LEU A 539 -33.37 8.96 15.94
CA LEU A 539 -31.93 9.03 15.79
C LEU A 539 -31.66 8.65 14.33
N ASP A 540 -31.01 9.53 13.56
CA ASP A 540 -30.50 9.23 12.22
C ASP A 540 -29.58 8.01 12.34
N VAL A 541 -30.12 6.80 12.19
CA VAL A 541 -29.33 5.59 12.12
C VAL A 541 -28.58 5.69 10.80
N PRO A 542 -27.24 5.82 10.80
CA PRO A 542 -26.51 5.93 9.55
C PRO A 542 -26.83 4.72 8.68
N SER A 543 -27.25 4.98 7.44
CA SER A 543 -27.57 3.94 6.47
C SER A 543 -26.40 2.97 6.35
N LEU A 544 -26.68 1.66 6.40
CA LEU A 544 -25.65 0.65 6.25
C LEU A 544 -24.84 0.88 4.95
N PRO A 545 -23.52 0.64 4.95
CA PRO A 545 -22.70 0.81 3.76
C PRO A 545 -23.24 -0.02 2.59
N ARG A 546 -23.36 0.61 1.42
CA ARG A 546 -23.85 -0.06 0.19
C ARG A 546 -22.79 -0.93 -0.48
N LEU A 547 -21.52 -0.70 -0.17
CA LEU A 547 -20.35 -1.41 -0.72
C LEU A 547 -19.64 -2.20 0.38
N LEU A 548 -19.14 -3.38 0.04
CA LEU A 548 -18.32 -4.20 0.93
C LEU A 548 -16.94 -3.57 1.16
N ASN A 549 -16.28 -3.15 0.08
CA ASN A 549 -15.09 -2.31 0.11
C ASN A 549 -15.25 -1.16 -0.89
N VAL A 550 -14.86 0.04 -0.46
CA VAL A 550 -14.84 1.22 -1.33
C VAL A 550 -13.47 1.30 -2.02
N PRO A 551 -13.38 1.12 -3.35
CA PRO A 551 -12.09 1.16 -4.05
C PRO A 551 -11.51 2.58 -4.01
N SER A 552 -10.18 2.68 -3.90
CA SER A 552 -9.52 3.98 -3.99
C SER A 552 -9.56 4.53 -5.42
N PRO A 553 -9.48 5.86 -5.60
CA PRO A 553 -9.34 6.46 -6.93
C PRO A 553 -8.16 5.88 -7.74
N ALA A 554 -7.07 5.48 -7.07
CA ALA A 554 -5.94 4.82 -7.73
C ALA A 554 -6.27 3.41 -8.26
N VAL A 555 -7.11 2.65 -7.54
CA VAL A 555 -7.59 1.33 -8.00
C VAL A 555 -8.54 1.50 -9.17
N LEU A 556 -9.49 2.44 -9.09
CA LEU A 556 -10.42 2.75 -10.19
C LEU A 556 -9.65 3.16 -11.45
N HIS A 557 -8.64 4.01 -11.31
CA HIS A 557 -7.78 4.40 -12.42
C HIS A 557 -7.05 3.22 -13.06
N ALA A 558 -6.41 2.38 -12.26
CA ALA A 558 -5.71 1.20 -12.75
C ALA A 558 -6.66 0.18 -13.40
N TYR A 559 -7.87 0.03 -12.86
CA TYR A 559 -8.92 -0.83 -13.38
C TYR A 559 -9.41 -0.35 -14.76
N ILE A 560 -9.70 0.95 -14.90
CA ILE A 560 -10.06 1.57 -16.20
C ILE A 560 -8.95 1.37 -17.22
N ARG A 561 -7.67 1.53 -16.83
CA ARG A 561 -6.54 1.28 -17.74
C ARG A 561 -6.48 -0.18 -18.19
N ALA A 562 -6.62 -1.13 -17.26
CA ALA A 562 -6.60 -2.55 -17.58
C ALA A 562 -7.73 -2.90 -18.56
N LEU A 563 -8.96 -2.45 -18.30
CA LEU A 563 -10.10 -2.61 -19.22
C LEU A 563 -9.85 -1.95 -20.58
N GLY A 564 -9.29 -0.73 -20.56
CA GLY A 564 -8.94 0.04 -21.73
C GLY A 564 -8.01 -0.68 -22.68
N TRP A 565 -6.95 -1.30 -22.17
CA TRP A 565 -6.04 -2.08 -23.00
C TRP A 565 -6.69 -3.31 -23.67
N HIS A 566 -7.83 -3.80 -23.16
CA HIS A 566 -8.59 -4.89 -23.78
C HIS A 566 -9.70 -4.44 -24.73
N GLY A 567 -9.89 -3.12 -24.95
CA GLY A 567 -11.04 -2.62 -25.72
C GLY A 567 -12.39 -2.90 -25.07
N ALA A 568 -12.40 -3.10 -23.74
CA ALA A 568 -13.58 -3.43 -22.96
C ALA A 568 -14.46 -2.19 -22.69
N HIS A 569 -14.96 -1.56 -23.76
CA HIS A 569 -15.66 -0.27 -23.69
C HIS A 569 -16.94 -0.33 -22.83
N ASP A 570 -17.69 -1.43 -22.90
CA ASP A 570 -18.89 -1.63 -22.08
C ASP A 570 -18.55 -1.66 -20.58
N GLN A 571 -17.44 -2.30 -20.22
CA GLN A 571 -16.99 -2.40 -18.83
C GLN A 571 -16.42 -1.06 -18.34
N ILE A 572 -15.79 -0.25 -19.20
CA ILE A 572 -15.39 1.13 -18.86
C ILE A 572 -16.63 1.96 -18.56
N HIS A 573 -17.65 1.92 -19.42
CA HIS A 573 -18.90 2.62 -19.19
C HIS A 573 -19.59 2.14 -17.90
N ALA A 574 -19.67 0.83 -17.66
CA ALA A 574 -20.20 0.28 -16.41
C ALA A 574 -19.42 0.75 -15.17
N THR A 575 -18.10 0.93 -15.29
CA THR A 575 -17.26 1.49 -14.21
C THR A 575 -17.61 2.96 -13.95
N LEU A 576 -17.84 3.76 -14.99
CA LEU A 576 -18.27 5.15 -14.84
C LEU A 576 -19.68 5.23 -14.22
N GLN A 577 -20.59 4.33 -14.58
CA GLN A 577 -21.92 4.24 -13.94
C GLN A 577 -21.82 3.82 -12.48
N PHE A 578 -20.93 2.88 -12.15
CA PHE A 578 -20.63 2.53 -10.76
C PHE A 578 -20.16 3.77 -9.99
N ILE A 579 -19.28 4.58 -10.58
CA ILE A 579 -18.80 5.82 -9.95
C ILE A 579 -19.93 6.82 -9.70
N GLU A 580 -20.84 7.02 -10.66
CA GLU A 580 -22.02 7.89 -10.49
C GLU A 580 -22.95 7.35 -9.39
N THR A 581 -23.12 6.02 -9.31
CA THR A 581 -24.06 5.36 -8.39
C THR A 581 -23.62 5.40 -6.92
N TYR A 582 -22.30 5.42 -6.68
CA TYR A 582 -21.68 5.38 -5.35
C TYR A 582 -20.80 6.62 -5.10
N ALA A 583 -21.21 7.77 -5.65
CA ALA A 583 -20.43 8.99 -5.64
C ALA A 583 -20.13 9.49 -4.21
N ASP A 584 -21.09 9.36 -3.29
CA ASP A 584 -20.95 9.81 -1.90
C ASP A 584 -19.91 8.97 -1.14
N GLU A 585 -19.99 7.64 -1.24
CA GLU A 585 -19.03 6.73 -0.61
C GLU A 585 -17.62 6.91 -1.20
N LEU A 586 -17.53 7.11 -2.51
CA LEU A 586 -16.25 7.37 -3.19
C LEU A 586 -15.67 8.75 -2.85
N ALA A 587 -16.51 9.77 -2.60
CA ALA A 587 -16.06 11.10 -2.20
C ALA A 587 -15.36 11.07 -0.83
N GLU A 588 -15.89 10.29 0.12
CA GLU A 588 -15.21 10.06 1.40
C GLU A 588 -13.86 9.39 1.22
N GLN A 589 -13.79 8.33 0.40
CA GLN A 589 -12.55 7.61 0.16
C GLN A 589 -11.51 8.48 -0.56
N ARG A 590 -11.94 9.30 -1.53
CA ARG A 590 -11.13 10.30 -2.21
C ARG A 590 -10.54 11.30 -1.22
N ALA A 591 -11.32 11.80 -0.27
CA ALA A 591 -10.85 12.76 0.74
C ALA A 591 -9.78 12.17 1.68
N LYS A 592 -9.85 10.86 1.94
CA LYS A 592 -8.90 10.09 2.80
C LYS A 592 -7.54 9.87 2.11
N ASP A 593 -7.48 9.86 0.78
CA ASP A 593 -6.27 9.54 0.01
C ASP A 593 -5.38 10.75 -0.31
N ARG A 594 -4.05 10.61 -0.12
CA ARG A 594 -3.05 11.69 -0.29
C ARG A 594 -2.93 12.24 -1.71
N GLY A 595 -3.51 11.56 -2.69
CA GLY A 595 -3.63 12.01 -4.08
C GLY A 595 -4.97 11.60 -4.67
N GLY A 596 -6.01 11.54 -3.83
CA GLY A 596 -7.35 11.12 -4.25
C GLY A 596 -7.89 11.98 -5.37
N GLU A 597 -7.74 13.31 -5.27
CA GLU A 597 -8.14 14.28 -6.29
C GLU A 597 -7.45 14.05 -7.64
N GLU A 598 -6.12 13.91 -7.62
CA GLU A 598 -5.33 13.65 -8.83
C GLU A 598 -5.78 12.35 -9.49
N HIS A 599 -5.82 11.24 -8.74
CA HIS A 599 -6.23 9.95 -9.30
C HIS A 599 -7.71 9.92 -9.73
N TRP A 600 -8.57 10.71 -9.08
CA TRP A 600 -9.95 10.89 -9.51
C TRP A 600 -10.04 11.51 -10.90
N ARG A 601 -9.29 12.60 -11.13
CA ARG A 601 -9.23 13.22 -12.46
C ARG A 601 -8.60 12.29 -13.49
N LEU A 602 -7.57 11.54 -13.10
CA LEU A 602 -6.92 10.55 -13.97
C LEU A 602 -7.85 9.41 -14.41
N CYS A 603 -8.88 9.06 -13.64
CA CYS A 603 -9.87 8.05 -14.03
C CYS A 603 -10.58 8.43 -15.33
N ILE A 604 -11.11 9.66 -15.42
CA ILE A 604 -11.85 10.11 -16.60
C ILE A 604 -10.92 10.44 -17.78
N ILE A 605 -9.70 10.94 -17.50
CA ILE A 605 -8.67 11.12 -18.54
C ILE A 605 -8.32 9.76 -19.18
N ALA A 606 -8.10 8.73 -18.37
CA ALA A 606 -7.84 7.38 -18.87
C ALA A 606 -9.02 6.84 -19.68
N ALA A 607 -10.25 7.00 -19.19
CA ALA A 607 -11.44 6.58 -19.91
C ALA A 607 -11.53 7.25 -21.29
N ARG A 608 -11.26 8.56 -21.39
CA ARG A 608 -11.23 9.27 -22.67
C ARG A 608 -10.20 8.70 -23.63
N VAL A 609 -8.95 8.49 -23.17
CA VAL A 609 -7.87 7.89 -23.98
C VAL A 609 -8.30 6.57 -24.60
N PHE A 610 -8.90 5.67 -23.81
CA PHE A 610 -9.25 4.34 -24.28
C PHE A 610 -10.58 4.26 -25.04
N LEU A 611 -11.50 5.20 -24.83
CA LEU A 611 -12.73 5.26 -25.63
C LEU A 611 -12.49 5.90 -27.00
N GLU A 612 -11.67 6.96 -27.07
CA GLU A 612 -11.39 7.66 -28.33
C GLU A 612 -10.29 6.95 -29.14
N ARG A 613 -9.27 6.37 -28.50
CA ARG A 613 -8.12 5.66 -29.12
C ARG A 613 -7.25 6.45 -30.09
N GLU A 614 -7.73 7.57 -30.63
CA GLU A 614 -7.00 8.47 -31.54
C GLU A 614 -5.63 8.91 -30.95
N TRP A 615 -5.57 9.03 -29.63
CA TRP A 615 -4.39 9.39 -28.84
C TRP A 615 -3.31 8.31 -28.77
N LEU A 616 -3.59 7.10 -29.27
CA LEU A 616 -2.68 5.95 -29.29
C LEU A 616 -2.20 5.61 -30.70
N LEU A 617 -2.59 6.37 -31.73
CA LEU A 617 -2.23 6.09 -33.12
C LEU A 617 -0.71 6.09 -33.37
N ASP A 618 0.03 7.01 -32.72
CA ASP A 618 1.50 7.03 -32.78
C ASP A 618 2.16 5.78 -32.14
N VAL A 619 1.45 5.08 -31.24
CA VAL A 619 1.90 3.82 -30.61
C VAL A 619 1.83 2.66 -31.61
N TRP A 620 0.92 2.73 -32.58
CA TRP A 620 0.51 1.62 -33.44
C TRP A 620 0.99 1.78 -34.88
N SER A 621 2.07 2.53 -35.10
CA SER A 621 2.56 3.15 -36.36
C SER A 621 2.57 2.37 -37.70
N GLU A 622 2.07 1.14 -37.81
CA GLU A 622 1.88 0.46 -39.09
C GLU A 622 0.54 -0.30 -39.09
N MET A 623 -0.51 0.33 -39.65
CA MET A 623 -1.85 -0.25 -39.78
C MET A 623 -2.00 -0.93 -41.16
N PRO A 624 -2.36 -2.23 -41.25
CA PRO A 624 -2.85 -2.83 -42.49
C PRO A 624 -4.35 -2.58 -42.70
N SER A 625 -4.81 -2.78 -43.94
CA SER A 625 -6.20 -2.56 -44.38
C SER A 625 -7.22 -3.52 -43.74
N PRO A 626 -8.50 -3.11 -43.62
CA PRO A 626 -9.51 -3.73 -42.74
C PRO A 626 -10.25 -4.92 -43.38
N GLU A 627 -9.54 -5.90 -43.96
CA GLU A 627 -10.22 -7.00 -44.68
C GLU A 627 -10.42 -8.29 -43.86
N GLU A 628 -9.77 -8.46 -42.71
CA GLU A 628 -10.00 -9.61 -41.81
C GLU A 628 -10.05 -9.16 -40.34
N THR A 629 -11.07 -9.59 -39.59
CA THR A 629 -11.17 -9.33 -38.15
C THR A 629 -10.08 -10.10 -37.40
N THR A 630 -8.98 -9.44 -37.06
CA THR A 630 -7.88 -10.06 -36.33
C THR A 630 -8.03 -9.85 -34.82
N PRO A 631 -7.43 -10.70 -33.96
CA PRO A 631 -7.36 -10.44 -32.52
C PRO A 631 -6.70 -9.09 -32.16
N LEU A 632 -5.93 -8.50 -33.08
CA LEU A 632 -5.33 -7.17 -32.90
C LEU A 632 -6.37 -6.05 -32.95
N ASP A 633 -7.44 -6.22 -33.73
CA ASP A 633 -8.48 -5.20 -33.92
C ASP A 633 -9.18 -4.87 -32.59
N GLN A 634 -9.30 -5.85 -31.70
CA GLN A 634 -9.87 -5.67 -30.36
C GLN A 634 -9.06 -4.68 -29.50
N PHE A 635 -7.76 -4.55 -29.76
CA PHE A 635 -6.89 -3.61 -29.04
C PHE A 635 -6.96 -2.19 -29.60
N VAL A 636 -7.40 -2.03 -30.86
CA VAL A 636 -7.23 -0.81 -31.66
C VAL A 636 -8.52 -0.04 -31.90
N GLN A 637 -9.66 -0.74 -31.94
CA GLN A 637 -10.96 -0.12 -32.23
C GLN A 637 -11.37 0.91 -31.18
N SER A 638 -11.89 2.05 -31.65
CA SER A 638 -12.52 3.07 -30.81
C SER A 638 -13.94 2.68 -30.40
N ALA A 639 -14.44 3.32 -29.35
CA ALA A 639 -15.82 3.14 -28.91
C ALA A 639 -16.80 3.82 -29.86
N THR A 640 -18.05 3.35 -29.89
CA THR A 640 -19.10 3.98 -30.69
C THR A 640 -19.38 5.41 -30.20
N VAL A 641 -19.74 6.31 -31.13
CA VAL A 641 -20.06 7.72 -30.82
C VAL A 641 -21.14 7.83 -29.73
N GLU A 642 -22.12 6.93 -29.75
CA GLU A 642 -23.17 6.85 -28.73
C GLU A 642 -22.62 6.50 -27.34
N MET A 643 -21.65 5.59 -27.25
CA MET A 643 -21.01 5.22 -25.99
C MET A 643 -20.21 6.40 -25.42
N ILE A 644 -19.47 7.10 -26.27
CA ILE A 644 -18.71 8.30 -25.87
C ILE A 644 -19.65 9.38 -25.33
N ALA A 645 -20.80 9.61 -25.99
CA ALA A 645 -21.80 10.57 -25.54
C ALA A 645 -22.39 10.21 -24.15
N LYS A 646 -22.63 8.93 -23.89
CA LYS A 646 -23.07 8.45 -22.56
C LYS A 646 -22.01 8.72 -21.50
N CYS A 647 -20.75 8.39 -21.76
CA CYS A 647 -19.63 8.65 -20.85
C CYS A 647 -19.43 10.15 -20.57
N LYS A 648 -19.59 11.02 -21.58
CA LYS A 648 -19.54 12.49 -21.42
C LYS A 648 -20.59 12.99 -20.43
N THR A 649 -21.82 12.48 -20.53
CA THR A 649 -22.92 12.84 -19.62
C THR A 649 -22.57 12.51 -18.15
N ILE A 650 -21.91 11.37 -17.91
CA ILE A 650 -21.46 10.99 -16.56
C ILE A 650 -20.30 11.89 -16.09
N ALA A 651 -19.38 12.22 -16.99
CA ALA A 651 -18.22 13.07 -16.71
C ALA A 651 -18.62 14.47 -16.23
N ASP A 652 -19.61 15.08 -16.87
CA ASP A 652 -20.11 16.41 -16.50
C ASP A 652 -20.70 16.42 -15.09
N LYS A 653 -21.36 15.34 -14.67
CA LYS A 653 -21.95 15.23 -13.33
C LYS A 653 -20.93 14.88 -12.24
N SER A 654 -20.03 13.93 -12.50
CA SER A 654 -19.24 13.27 -11.43
C SER A 654 -17.75 13.66 -11.44
N PHE A 655 -17.24 14.22 -12.54
CA PHE A 655 -15.81 14.52 -12.73
C PHE A 655 -15.50 15.98 -13.04
N GLY A 656 -16.52 16.85 -13.03
CA GLY A 656 -16.36 18.27 -13.36
C GLY A 656 -16.15 18.54 -14.85
N GLY A 657 -16.56 17.61 -15.73
CA GLY A 657 -16.49 17.76 -17.18
C GLY A 657 -15.62 16.74 -17.90
N TRP A 658 -15.82 16.61 -19.22
CA TRP A 658 -14.95 15.83 -20.10
C TRP A 658 -13.50 16.38 -20.08
N PRO A 659 -12.47 15.52 -20.11
CA PRO A 659 -11.07 15.96 -20.18
C PRO A 659 -10.77 16.86 -21.37
N THR A 660 -9.84 17.81 -21.22
CA THR A 660 -9.32 18.62 -22.33
C THR A 660 -8.24 17.87 -23.11
N ASP A 661 -7.94 18.32 -24.32
CA ASP A 661 -6.90 17.70 -25.16
C ASP A 661 -5.51 17.83 -24.51
N GLU A 662 -5.21 18.97 -23.89
CA GLU A 662 -3.97 19.20 -23.13
C GLU A 662 -3.80 18.21 -21.97
N GLU A 663 -4.87 17.92 -21.22
CA GLU A 663 -4.86 16.94 -20.13
C GLU A 663 -4.56 15.52 -20.66
N VAL A 664 -5.16 15.17 -21.80
CA VAL A 664 -4.96 13.87 -22.44
C VAL A 664 -3.54 13.73 -22.98
N GLU A 665 -3.05 14.73 -23.70
CA GLU A 665 -1.67 14.74 -24.20
C GLU A 665 -0.65 14.66 -23.07
N ALA A 666 -0.83 15.46 -22.01
CA ALA A 666 0.05 15.42 -20.84
C ALA A 666 0.02 14.03 -20.17
N TYR A 667 -1.16 13.41 -20.09
CA TYR A 667 -1.32 12.07 -19.55
C TYR A 667 -0.64 11.00 -20.40
N VAL A 668 -0.82 11.03 -21.73
CA VAL A 668 -0.17 10.10 -22.67
C VAL A 668 1.34 10.28 -22.62
N ARG A 669 1.84 11.52 -22.61
CA ARG A 669 3.27 11.86 -22.48
C ARG A 669 3.87 11.42 -21.15
N LYS A 670 3.15 11.57 -20.04
CA LYS A 670 3.61 11.07 -18.71
C LYS A 670 3.54 9.54 -18.63
N GLY A 671 2.55 8.93 -19.29
CA GLY A 671 2.54 7.50 -19.56
C GLY A 671 3.77 7.08 -20.35
N TRP A 672 4.17 7.88 -21.34
CA TRP A 672 5.35 7.68 -22.18
C TRP A 672 6.67 7.71 -21.40
N ASP A 673 6.80 8.40 -20.27
CA ASP A 673 8.01 8.22 -19.43
C ASP A 673 8.08 6.83 -18.76
N ARG A 674 6.93 6.15 -18.63
CA ARG A 674 6.81 4.77 -18.14
C ARG A 674 6.87 3.72 -19.28
N PHE A 675 6.50 4.09 -20.51
CA PHE A 675 6.35 3.19 -21.68
C PHE A 675 7.26 3.49 -22.88
N GLY A 676 7.78 4.71 -23.02
CA GLY A 676 8.47 5.26 -24.20
C GLY A 676 9.89 4.75 -24.41
N ALA A 677 10.53 4.20 -23.39
CA ALA A 677 11.79 3.45 -23.55
C ALA A 677 11.60 2.09 -24.26
N VAL A 678 10.36 1.63 -24.48
CA VAL A 678 10.04 0.32 -25.08
C VAL A 678 9.80 0.40 -26.59
N LEU A 679 9.43 1.58 -27.10
CA LEU A 679 8.98 1.76 -28.49
C LEU A 679 10.07 2.35 -29.40
N HIS A 680 11.05 3.08 -28.86
CA HIS A 680 12.26 3.48 -29.59
C HIS A 680 13.45 2.57 -29.25
N GLN A 681 13.46 1.36 -29.81
CA GLN A 681 14.65 0.50 -29.82
C GLN A 681 15.05 0.01 -31.23
N ASN A 682 14.60 0.71 -32.28
CA ASN A 682 15.00 0.43 -33.67
C ASN A 682 15.73 1.60 -34.36
N SER A 683 16.43 2.49 -33.63
CA SER A 683 17.18 3.57 -34.29
C SER A 683 18.58 3.89 -33.74
N TYR A 684 19.24 2.95 -33.06
CA TYR A 684 20.66 3.13 -32.71
C TYR A 684 21.44 1.83 -32.93
N ASP A 685 21.48 1.40 -34.19
CA ASP A 685 22.67 0.75 -34.77
C ASP A 685 23.35 1.81 -35.64
N GLU A 686 24.35 2.48 -35.08
CA GLU A 686 25.51 3.12 -35.76
C GLU A 686 26.24 3.96 -34.71
N VAL A 687 26.95 3.29 -33.80
CA VAL A 687 28.16 3.88 -33.22
C VAL A 687 29.31 3.21 -33.95
N GLU A 688 29.74 3.84 -35.04
CA GLU A 688 31.01 3.56 -35.69
C GLU A 688 32.10 3.57 -34.61
N VAL A 689 32.73 2.41 -34.43
CA VAL A 689 33.98 2.28 -33.71
C VAL A 689 35.05 2.90 -34.62
N ASN A 690 35.25 4.21 -34.51
CA ASN A 690 36.49 4.83 -34.99
C ASN A 690 37.61 4.51 -33.99
N ALA A 691 38.26 3.39 -34.28
CA ALA A 691 39.62 3.13 -33.86
C ALA A 691 40.54 4.03 -34.68
N GLU A 692 40.97 5.16 -34.11
CA GLU A 692 42.24 5.78 -34.50
C GLU A 692 43.05 6.11 -33.24
N SER A 693 44.17 5.40 -33.17
CA SER A 693 45.41 5.75 -32.49
C SER A 693 45.79 7.21 -32.76
N ASP A 694 46.23 7.93 -31.72
CA ASP A 694 47.61 8.44 -31.65
C ASP A 694 47.87 9.26 -30.38
N VAL A 695 48.97 8.85 -29.71
CA VAL A 695 49.81 9.50 -28.66
C VAL A 695 49.24 9.68 -27.25
#